data_AF-L0AKZ7-F1
#
_entry.id   AF-L0AKZ7-F1
#
_cell.length_a   1.000
_cell.length_b   1.000
_cell.length_c   1.000
_cell.angle_alpha   90.00
_cell.angle_beta   90.00
_cell.angle_gamma   90.00
#
_symmetry.space_group_name_H-M   'P 1'
#
loop_
_entity.id
_entity.type
_entity.pdbx_description
1 polymer ?
#
loop_
_entity_poly.entity_id
_entity_poly.type
_entity_poly.pdbx_seq_one_letter_code
_entity_poly.pdbx_strand_id
1 'polypeptide(L)'
;MNLEATAISETSVSLEWTPHEDATSQDVVRQRQWGSEWSSQETIATLDSDVDAFEDDTVQPDRTYRYQVVAVLESGSTDESDWLSVETDDAGLNQHPAPPRGPHVEVDHPARSTPITPQALDVSRNPTINGYPRAEITVPYGDSWHSDALNDAEMRVWHSGDQQPIERLEHRRLEEGSGQKQTELEGKGGIQLEQRIVEDVDVEPTHEVVERILKTYTDYEIEVDEPRVDAEETVLQAADSDVELEQALEDAVQKAVEDDTYPIAIDEDGRIVPLQTAYWVNLTGDHPDDAYVTGSAAEVNAGESTSLEYTIPSEHVGWAARTGIHDETTNVRFELNGVNLISELSTGSSNSPTWFDVTGSAVEDPPDLDGGASPFYYRTEPDGDYRIDGTVIYDRRFHDVDDFSGEVHEPGGHLDRPHEIGTIPIDLEPITTPLSLTEVSLEVSMDDDQPAPLLGLGIDGTDDFDEVEDMSEHSLEYGELSTSARGRVSVGARSDSEPRDETPRYGYEPLALDTLELRGVLDSTPVLTNRSFDNRLMDVLQEVADIGNFAFEIRADDSGDLVVHWTQLEQRSSDADPDLASYEIDKQTEDVVERAIVYGGAARVTRQSVEVELEEWVDLPFPDSRLVERKETVYDPSEDDEYSRGEDYAIRYSTENGQPRIKALEDGGLDDGQTVRIDADVKPRGEFVQGDVRDGDARTVIEDIPGLASRQMCDQVALYLVEETGESIVDAEITVPHDEIGWSVIDAIDIPQLPGDGPWQVRDVDTDSSQTRITLGPGQTPDEAVSEIRDRISRSEERV
;
A
#
# COMPACT_ATOMS: atom_id res chain seq x y z
N MET A 1 44.47 -38.28 -32.09
CA MET A 1 43.82 -37.69 -33.30
C MET A 1 43.05 -36.42 -32.91
N ASN A 2 42.78 -35.47 -33.81
CA ASN A 2 41.94 -34.28 -33.54
C ASN A 2 40.61 -34.41 -34.29
N LEU A 3 39.49 -34.44 -33.57
CA LEU A 3 38.14 -34.63 -34.10
C LEU A 3 37.35 -33.32 -34.03
N GLU A 4 36.63 -33.00 -35.08
CA GLU A 4 35.65 -31.93 -35.18
C GLU A 4 34.28 -32.54 -35.53
N ALA A 5 33.21 -32.03 -34.93
CA ALA A 5 31.85 -32.52 -35.08
C ALA A 5 30.90 -31.33 -35.19
N THR A 6 30.09 -31.29 -36.24
CA THR A 6 29.16 -30.18 -36.53
C THR A 6 27.81 -30.73 -36.96
N ALA A 7 26.72 -30.29 -36.33
CA ALA A 7 25.37 -30.56 -36.81
C ALA A 7 25.15 -29.80 -38.12
N ILE A 8 24.69 -30.50 -39.16
CA ILE A 8 24.47 -29.93 -40.50
C ILE A 8 22.99 -29.95 -40.91
N SER A 9 22.15 -30.67 -40.15
CA SER A 9 20.68 -30.58 -40.17
C SER A 9 20.09 -31.13 -38.88
N GLU A 10 18.76 -31.13 -38.77
CA GLU A 10 18.01 -31.74 -37.65
C GLU A 10 18.30 -33.25 -37.54
N THR A 11 18.80 -33.92 -38.58
CA THR A 11 19.02 -35.38 -38.61
C THR A 11 20.38 -35.78 -39.17
N SER A 12 21.37 -34.89 -39.19
CA SER A 12 22.71 -35.23 -39.68
C SER A 12 23.82 -34.46 -38.96
N VAL A 13 24.89 -35.17 -38.60
CA VAL A 13 26.13 -34.63 -38.03
C VAL A 13 27.30 -34.98 -38.94
N SER A 14 28.11 -33.97 -39.28
CA SER A 14 29.37 -34.15 -40.00
C SER A 14 30.53 -34.24 -39.00
N LEU A 15 31.36 -35.27 -39.17
CA LEU A 15 32.59 -35.51 -38.41
C LEU A 15 33.79 -35.39 -39.35
N GLU A 16 34.81 -34.62 -38.94
CA GLU A 16 36.08 -34.48 -39.65
C GLU A 16 37.24 -34.69 -38.67
N TRP A 17 38.27 -35.44 -39.04
CA TRP A 17 39.42 -35.67 -38.19
C TRP A 17 40.71 -35.91 -38.98
N THR A 18 41.85 -35.87 -38.31
CA THR A 18 43.13 -36.29 -38.91
C THR A 18 43.41 -37.77 -38.61
N PRO A 19 43.46 -38.66 -39.62
CA PRO A 19 43.73 -40.09 -39.40
C PRO A 19 45.13 -40.34 -38.85
N HIS A 20 45.28 -41.41 -38.07
CA HIS A 20 46.58 -41.80 -37.53
C HIS A 20 47.44 -42.49 -38.62
N GLU A 21 48.71 -42.08 -38.76
CA GLU A 21 49.60 -42.51 -39.86
C GLU A 21 49.85 -44.04 -39.93
N ASP A 22 49.89 -44.70 -38.76
CA ASP A 22 50.06 -46.16 -38.64
C ASP A 22 48.74 -46.95 -38.43
N ALA A 23 47.58 -46.32 -38.68
CA ALA A 23 46.29 -47.00 -38.55
C ALA A 23 46.09 -48.07 -39.65
N THR A 24 45.40 -49.15 -39.30
CA THR A 24 44.94 -50.21 -40.21
C THR A 24 43.42 -50.15 -40.43
N SER A 25 42.68 -49.59 -39.46
CA SER A 25 41.26 -49.26 -39.52
C SER A 25 40.92 -48.20 -38.46
N GLN A 26 39.75 -47.59 -38.56
CA GLN A 26 39.27 -46.57 -37.62
C GLN A 26 37.79 -46.82 -37.30
N ASP A 27 37.41 -46.81 -36.03
CA ASP A 27 36.04 -46.94 -35.57
C ASP A 27 35.48 -45.57 -35.14
N VAL A 28 34.30 -45.22 -35.64
CA VAL A 28 33.54 -44.06 -35.16
C VAL A 28 32.59 -44.53 -34.07
N VAL A 29 32.74 -43.97 -32.88
CA VAL A 29 31.96 -44.33 -31.68
C VAL A 29 31.10 -43.14 -31.26
N ARG A 30 29.84 -43.41 -30.90
CA ARG A 30 28.84 -42.42 -30.50
C ARG A 30 28.22 -42.75 -29.14
N GLN A 31 27.83 -41.71 -28.41
CA GLN A 31 26.90 -41.78 -27.27
C GLN A 31 25.87 -40.65 -27.39
N ARG A 32 24.64 -40.89 -26.91
CA ARG A 32 23.56 -39.90 -26.81
C ARG A 32 23.37 -39.47 -25.36
N GLN A 33 23.06 -38.20 -25.12
CA GLN A 33 22.76 -37.68 -23.80
C GLN A 33 21.30 -37.99 -23.40
N TRP A 34 21.11 -38.37 -22.15
CA TRP A 34 19.81 -38.59 -21.49
C TRP A 34 19.85 -37.87 -20.14
N GLY A 35 19.17 -36.72 -20.03
CA GLY A 35 19.31 -35.83 -18.88
C GLY A 35 20.77 -35.41 -18.66
N SER A 36 21.34 -35.76 -17.50
CA SER A 36 22.76 -35.50 -17.19
C SER A 36 23.71 -36.66 -17.50
N GLU A 37 23.21 -37.80 -18.00
CA GLU A 37 24.01 -39.01 -18.26
C GLU A 37 24.17 -39.31 -19.78
N TRP A 38 25.14 -40.17 -20.12
CA TRP A 38 25.42 -40.59 -21.50
C TRP A 38 25.07 -42.07 -21.72
N SER A 39 24.50 -42.40 -22.88
CA SER A 39 24.17 -43.78 -23.29
C SER A 39 25.41 -44.68 -23.35
N SER A 40 25.24 -46.00 -23.50
CA SER A 40 26.37 -46.88 -23.81
C SER A 40 27.07 -46.48 -25.12
N GLN A 41 28.37 -46.72 -25.20
CA GLN A 41 29.15 -46.52 -26.42
C GLN A 41 28.65 -47.44 -27.55
N GLU A 42 28.43 -46.86 -28.71
CA GLU A 42 28.00 -47.56 -29.92
C GLU A 42 29.01 -47.30 -31.05
N THR A 43 29.59 -48.34 -31.63
CA THR A 43 30.37 -48.22 -32.87
C THR A 43 29.42 -48.13 -34.05
N ILE A 44 29.30 -46.95 -34.65
CA ILE A 44 28.36 -46.68 -35.75
C ILE A 44 28.97 -46.91 -37.13
N ALA A 45 30.30 -46.85 -37.24
CA ALA A 45 31.03 -47.16 -38.46
C ALA A 45 32.44 -47.69 -38.17
N THR A 46 32.91 -48.58 -39.03
CA THR A 46 34.33 -48.98 -39.13
C THR A 46 34.81 -48.60 -40.53
N LEU A 47 35.84 -47.77 -40.58
CA LEU A 47 36.34 -47.10 -41.78
C LEU A 47 37.78 -47.55 -42.07
N ASP A 48 38.18 -47.41 -43.33
CA ASP A 48 39.57 -47.64 -43.74
C ASP A 48 40.50 -46.58 -43.13
N SER A 49 41.80 -46.92 -43.04
CA SER A 49 42.80 -46.09 -42.35
C SER A 49 43.04 -44.71 -42.95
N ASP A 50 42.69 -44.50 -44.22
CA ASP A 50 42.89 -43.23 -44.94
C ASP A 50 41.65 -42.33 -44.99
N VAL A 51 40.55 -42.74 -44.36
CA VAL A 51 39.31 -41.93 -44.27
C VAL A 51 39.44 -40.91 -43.14
N ASP A 52 39.16 -39.64 -43.47
CA ASP A 52 39.30 -38.46 -42.60
C ASP A 52 37.98 -37.71 -42.32
N ALA A 53 36.86 -38.20 -42.85
CA ALA A 53 35.53 -37.64 -42.60
C ALA A 53 34.43 -38.72 -42.61
N PHE A 54 33.35 -38.46 -41.86
CA PHE A 54 32.16 -39.30 -41.80
C PHE A 54 30.92 -38.45 -41.55
N GLU A 55 29.81 -38.81 -42.17
CA GLU A 55 28.50 -38.21 -41.91
C GLU A 55 27.63 -39.23 -41.18
N ASP A 56 27.16 -38.86 -39.99
CA ASP A 56 26.16 -39.62 -39.24
C ASP A 56 24.78 -39.08 -39.58
N ASP A 57 24.11 -39.70 -40.55
CA ASP A 57 22.75 -39.41 -40.99
C ASP A 57 21.68 -40.16 -40.18
N THR A 58 22.06 -40.71 -39.01
CA THR A 58 21.18 -41.51 -38.15
C THR A 58 20.81 -40.83 -36.83
N VAL A 59 21.24 -39.58 -36.64
CA VAL A 59 20.90 -38.75 -35.47
C VAL A 59 19.46 -38.25 -35.53
N GLN A 60 18.92 -37.92 -34.36
CA GLN A 60 17.54 -37.41 -34.21
C GLN A 60 17.56 -35.91 -33.92
N PRO A 61 16.49 -35.15 -34.26
CA PRO A 61 16.37 -33.72 -33.97
C PRO A 61 16.45 -33.42 -32.47
N ASP A 62 16.99 -32.25 -32.14
CA ASP A 62 17.07 -31.71 -30.77
C ASP A 62 17.59 -32.72 -29.74
N ARG A 63 18.77 -33.28 -30.05
CA ARG A 63 19.48 -34.22 -29.17
C ARG A 63 20.96 -33.91 -29.13
N THR A 64 21.53 -33.97 -27.93
CA THR A 64 22.97 -33.91 -27.74
C THR A 64 23.61 -35.29 -27.91
N TYR A 65 24.59 -35.36 -28.81
CA TYR A 65 25.44 -36.53 -29.03
C TYR A 65 26.87 -36.20 -28.68
N ARG A 66 27.68 -37.22 -28.40
CA ARG A 66 29.14 -37.10 -28.39
C ARG A 66 29.79 -38.19 -29.21
N TYR A 67 30.89 -37.84 -29.86
CA TYR A 67 31.62 -38.70 -30.77
C TYR A 67 33.08 -38.87 -30.36
N GLN A 68 33.64 -40.03 -30.71
CA GLN A 68 35.05 -40.36 -30.56
C GLN A 68 35.48 -41.23 -31.74
N VAL A 69 36.69 -40.99 -32.27
CA VAL A 69 37.30 -41.84 -33.30
C VAL A 69 38.42 -42.66 -32.67
N VAL A 70 38.37 -43.98 -32.89
CA VAL A 70 39.32 -44.96 -32.35
C VAL A 70 40.08 -45.62 -33.49
N ALA A 71 41.38 -45.31 -33.63
CA ALA A 71 42.24 -45.89 -34.65
C ALA A 71 42.88 -47.20 -34.14
N VAL A 72 42.87 -48.24 -34.96
CA VAL A 72 43.51 -49.54 -34.68
C VAL A 72 44.85 -49.60 -35.41
N LEU A 73 45.96 -49.60 -34.67
CA LEU A 73 47.32 -49.55 -35.24
C LEU A 73 47.82 -50.94 -35.68
N GLU A 74 48.79 -50.99 -36.59
CA GLU A 74 49.41 -52.24 -37.07
C GLU A 74 50.04 -53.08 -35.93
N SER A 75 50.44 -52.42 -34.84
CA SER A 75 50.94 -53.04 -33.60
C SER A 75 49.87 -53.80 -32.80
N GLY A 76 48.59 -53.60 -33.12
CA GLY A 76 47.43 -54.11 -32.38
C GLY A 76 47.01 -53.24 -31.19
N SER A 77 47.61 -52.06 -30.98
CA SER A 77 47.15 -51.07 -30.00
C SER A 77 46.13 -50.10 -30.63
N THR A 78 45.37 -49.38 -29.80
CA THR A 78 44.47 -48.32 -30.23
C THR A 78 45.01 -46.93 -29.86
N ASP A 79 44.69 -45.94 -30.69
CA ASP A 79 44.77 -44.51 -30.37
C ASP A 79 43.35 -43.93 -30.43
N GLU A 80 43.00 -43.01 -29.54
CA GLU A 80 41.63 -42.50 -29.40
C GLU A 80 41.64 -40.96 -29.50
N SER A 81 40.61 -40.36 -30.10
CA SER A 81 40.37 -38.91 -29.98
C SER A 81 39.79 -38.56 -28.61
N ASP A 82 39.77 -37.28 -28.26
CA ASP A 82 38.89 -36.80 -27.19
C ASP A 82 37.41 -36.94 -27.61
N TRP A 83 36.51 -37.00 -26.62
CA TRP A 83 35.07 -36.95 -26.87
C TRP A 83 34.66 -35.52 -27.23
N LEU A 84 33.88 -35.36 -28.29
CA LEU A 84 33.34 -34.08 -28.71
C LEU A 84 31.81 -34.12 -28.75
N SER A 85 31.17 -33.19 -28.06
CA SER A 85 29.71 -33.05 -27.99
C SER A 85 29.17 -32.12 -29.08
N VAL A 86 28.00 -32.45 -29.61
CA VAL A 86 27.28 -31.68 -30.63
C VAL A 86 25.77 -31.86 -30.41
N GLU A 87 25.01 -30.80 -30.63
CA GLU A 87 23.55 -30.79 -30.53
C GLU A 87 22.94 -30.63 -31.92
N THR A 88 21.94 -31.44 -32.25
CA THR A 88 21.19 -31.35 -33.51
C THR A 88 20.10 -30.29 -33.43
N ASP A 89 19.76 -29.66 -34.56
CA ASP A 89 18.70 -28.64 -34.62
C ASP A 89 17.30 -29.24 -34.32
N ASP A 90 16.39 -28.42 -33.79
CA ASP A 90 14.98 -28.79 -33.56
C ASP A 90 14.16 -28.81 -34.87
N ALA A 91 13.26 -29.80 -34.97
CA ALA A 91 12.38 -30.00 -36.12
C ALA A 91 10.94 -29.53 -35.88
N GLY A 92 10.58 -29.05 -34.68
CA GLY A 92 9.22 -28.61 -34.34
C GLY A 92 8.18 -29.73 -34.45
N LEU A 93 8.59 -30.97 -34.17
CA LEU A 93 7.75 -32.17 -34.17
C LEU A 93 7.70 -32.75 -32.76
N ASN A 94 6.52 -33.18 -32.30
CA ASN A 94 6.38 -33.88 -31.01
C ASN A 94 7.28 -35.14 -30.99
N GLN A 95 8.38 -35.06 -30.25
CA GLN A 95 9.45 -36.07 -30.25
C GLN A 95 9.09 -37.36 -29.50
N HIS A 96 7.96 -37.36 -28.78
CA HIS A 96 7.42 -38.49 -28.04
C HIS A 96 6.06 -38.89 -28.64
N PRO A 97 6.02 -39.56 -29.81
CA PRO A 97 4.75 -39.92 -30.44
C PRO A 97 3.99 -40.94 -29.56
N ALA A 98 3.01 -40.44 -28.81
CA ALA A 98 2.10 -41.26 -28.04
C ALA A 98 1.08 -41.97 -28.95
N PRO A 99 0.56 -43.14 -28.55
CA PRO A 99 -0.54 -43.79 -29.23
C PRO A 99 -1.74 -42.82 -29.34
N PRO A 100 -2.41 -42.73 -30.51
CA PRO A 100 -3.54 -41.82 -30.70
C PRO A 100 -4.81 -42.23 -29.93
N ARG A 101 -4.74 -43.29 -29.12
CA ARG A 101 -5.86 -43.83 -28.32
C ARG A 101 -5.34 -44.51 -27.06
N GLY A 102 -6.02 -44.23 -25.95
CA GLY A 102 -5.77 -44.86 -24.65
C GLY A 102 -4.59 -44.22 -23.92
N PRO A 103 -4.37 -44.63 -22.66
CA PRO A 103 -3.29 -44.11 -21.84
C PRO A 103 -1.93 -44.62 -22.29
N HIS A 104 -0.94 -43.73 -22.31
CA HIS A 104 0.47 -44.05 -22.51
C HIS A 104 1.27 -43.36 -21.42
N VAL A 105 2.22 -44.08 -20.84
CA VAL A 105 2.99 -43.61 -19.68
C VAL A 105 4.44 -43.96 -19.92
N GLU A 106 5.33 -43.03 -19.61
CA GLU A 106 6.76 -43.21 -19.62
C GLU A 106 7.31 -42.83 -18.26
N VAL A 107 8.12 -43.72 -17.68
CA VAL A 107 8.84 -43.46 -16.42
C VAL A 107 10.32 -43.70 -16.64
N ASP A 108 11.14 -42.69 -16.41
CA ASP A 108 12.58 -42.82 -16.59
C ASP A 108 13.18 -43.72 -15.51
N HIS A 109 14.25 -44.43 -15.89
CA HIS A 109 14.93 -45.34 -14.98
C HIS A 109 16.43 -45.23 -15.19
N PRO A 110 17.23 -44.96 -14.13
CA PRO A 110 18.65 -44.61 -14.26
C PRO A 110 19.50 -45.72 -14.92
N ALA A 111 19.13 -47.00 -14.73
CA ALA A 111 19.82 -48.11 -15.37
C ALA A 111 19.35 -48.45 -16.80
N ARG A 112 18.48 -47.66 -17.43
CA ARG A 112 17.93 -47.94 -18.77
C ARG A 112 18.18 -46.77 -19.71
N SER A 113 18.52 -47.09 -20.96
CA SER A 113 18.68 -46.10 -22.04
C SER A 113 17.36 -45.68 -22.70
N THR A 114 16.24 -46.26 -22.26
CA THR A 114 14.89 -45.95 -22.74
C THR A 114 13.93 -45.95 -21.56
N PRO A 115 12.90 -45.08 -21.55
CA PRO A 115 11.90 -45.04 -20.48
C PRO A 115 11.18 -46.39 -20.30
N ILE A 116 10.70 -46.63 -19.09
CA ILE A 116 9.78 -47.74 -18.81
C ILE A 116 8.39 -47.35 -19.29
N THR A 117 7.83 -48.14 -20.19
CA THR A 117 6.44 -47.98 -20.66
C THR A 117 5.55 -49.05 -20.04
N PRO A 118 4.91 -48.80 -18.88
CA PRO A 118 3.97 -49.76 -18.30
C PRO A 118 2.77 -49.98 -19.20
N GLN A 119 2.19 -51.18 -19.11
CA GLN A 119 0.82 -51.37 -19.54
C GLN A 119 -0.10 -50.71 -18.50
N ALA A 120 -0.59 -49.51 -18.78
CA ALA A 120 -1.62 -48.88 -17.98
C ALA A 120 -2.91 -49.71 -18.07
N LEU A 121 -3.41 -50.14 -16.92
CA LEU A 121 -4.70 -50.83 -16.77
C LEU A 121 -5.83 -49.82 -16.62
N ASP A 122 -5.54 -48.75 -15.90
CA ASP A 122 -6.43 -47.63 -15.66
C ASP A 122 -5.61 -46.35 -15.46
N VAL A 123 -6.18 -45.21 -15.83
CA VAL A 123 -5.59 -43.89 -15.59
C VAL A 123 -6.69 -42.96 -15.13
N SER A 124 -6.52 -42.46 -13.91
CA SER A 124 -7.35 -41.43 -13.32
C SER A 124 -6.56 -40.11 -13.33
N ARG A 125 -7.23 -39.03 -13.76
CA ARG A 125 -6.71 -37.67 -13.71
C ARG A 125 -7.34 -36.99 -12.52
N ASN A 126 -6.55 -36.25 -11.75
CA ASN A 126 -6.97 -35.47 -10.59
C ASN A 126 -6.60 -34.00 -10.84
N PRO A 127 -7.29 -33.31 -11.76
CA PRO A 127 -7.11 -31.87 -11.92
C PRO A 127 -7.50 -31.16 -10.62
N THR A 128 -6.73 -30.15 -10.24
CA THR A 128 -6.89 -29.46 -8.96
C THR A 128 -6.80 -27.96 -9.21
N ILE A 129 -7.82 -27.21 -8.78
CA ILE A 129 -7.78 -25.74 -8.74
C ILE A 129 -6.95 -25.33 -7.52
N ASN A 130 -6.14 -24.28 -7.69
CA ASN A 130 -5.24 -23.75 -6.67
C ASN A 130 -4.29 -24.83 -6.11
N GLY A 131 -3.87 -25.79 -6.94
CA GLY A 131 -3.11 -26.94 -6.47
C GLY A 131 -2.27 -27.63 -7.54
N TYR A 132 -1.71 -28.77 -7.17
CA TYR A 132 -0.85 -29.54 -8.07
C TYR A 132 -1.67 -30.49 -8.95
N PRO A 133 -1.40 -30.56 -10.27
CA PRO A 133 -1.97 -31.59 -11.11
C PRO A 133 -1.42 -32.96 -10.71
N ARG A 134 -2.33 -33.94 -10.55
CA ARG A 134 -1.97 -35.32 -10.18
C ARG A 134 -2.65 -36.35 -11.09
N ALA A 135 -1.98 -37.46 -11.34
CA ALA A 135 -2.56 -38.58 -12.09
C ALA A 135 -2.22 -39.91 -11.42
N GLU A 136 -3.22 -40.78 -11.29
CA GLU A 136 -3.07 -42.12 -10.73
C GLU A 136 -3.14 -43.16 -11.85
N ILE A 137 -2.05 -43.91 -12.02
CA ILE A 137 -1.89 -44.90 -13.08
C ILE A 137 -1.84 -46.28 -12.44
N THR A 138 -2.87 -47.08 -12.66
CA THR A 138 -2.89 -48.48 -12.22
C THR A 138 -2.13 -49.35 -13.21
N VAL A 139 -1.11 -50.07 -12.73
CA VAL A 139 -0.28 -50.99 -13.53
C VAL A 139 -0.25 -52.40 -12.92
N PRO A 140 0.05 -53.44 -13.72
CA PRO A 140 0.28 -54.78 -13.18
C PRO A 140 1.41 -54.77 -12.14
N TYR A 141 1.24 -55.55 -11.07
CA TYR A 141 2.27 -55.64 -10.04
C TYR A 141 3.62 -56.08 -10.61
N GLY A 142 4.67 -55.39 -10.17
CA GLY A 142 6.06 -55.74 -10.42
C GLY A 142 6.96 -55.22 -9.31
N ASP A 143 7.87 -56.05 -8.82
CA ASP A 143 8.80 -55.68 -7.75
C ASP A 143 9.68 -54.48 -8.14
N SER A 144 9.90 -54.27 -9.45
CA SER A 144 10.68 -53.14 -9.97
C SER A 144 10.05 -51.77 -9.71
N TRP A 145 8.72 -51.69 -9.58
CA TRP A 145 8.04 -50.42 -9.27
C TRP A 145 8.39 -49.93 -7.86
N HIS A 146 8.68 -50.84 -6.94
CA HIS A 146 8.98 -50.52 -5.54
C HIS A 146 10.50 -50.36 -5.30
N SER A 147 11.27 -50.14 -6.37
CA SER A 147 12.71 -49.91 -6.31
C SER A 147 13.02 -48.46 -5.94
N ASP A 148 14.05 -48.24 -5.13
CA ASP A 148 14.58 -46.89 -4.83
C ASP A 148 15.06 -46.16 -6.09
N ALA A 149 15.37 -46.90 -7.17
CA ALA A 149 15.78 -46.34 -8.46
C ALA A 149 14.67 -45.56 -9.18
N LEU A 150 13.42 -45.65 -8.71
CA LEU A 150 12.27 -44.92 -9.24
C LEU A 150 11.75 -43.83 -8.30
N ASN A 151 12.45 -43.57 -7.18
CA ASN A 151 12.16 -42.43 -6.32
C ASN A 151 12.35 -41.15 -7.14
N ASP A 152 11.32 -40.30 -7.19
CA ASP A 152 11.33 -39.00 -7.86
C ASP A 152 11.72 -39.09 -9.35
N ALA A 153 11.47 -40.25 -9.98
CA ALA A 153 11.77 -40.46 -11.38
C ALA A 153 10.87 -39.59 -12.26
N GLU A 154 11.44 -39.07 -13.36
CA GLU A 154 10.67 -38.32 -14.36
C GLU A 154 9.59 -39.22 -14.94
N MET A 155 8.37 -38.70 -14.98
CA MET A 155 7.19 -39.41 -15.43
C MET A 155 6.38 -38.54 -16.37
N ARG A 156 6.10 -39.08 -17.56
CA ARG A 156 5.30 -38.41 -18.59
C ARG A 156 4.07 -39.26 -18.89
N VAL A 157 2.91 -38.61 -18.96
CA VAL A 157 1.62 -39.28 -19.14
C VAL A 157 0.92 -38.67 -20.33
N TRP A 158 0.37 -39.51 -21.20
CA TRP A 158 -0.46 -39.11 -22.32
C TRP A 158 -1.80 -39.81 -22.24
N HIS A 159 -2.86 -39.11 -22.62
CA HIS A 159 -4.18 -39.68 -22.76
C HIS A 159 -4.75 -39.33 -24.14
N SER A 160 -4.91 -40.35 -24.99
CA SER A 160 -5.46 -40.18 -26.35
C SER A 160 -4.68 -39.23 -27.28
N GLY A 161 -3.38 -39.06 -27.04
CA GLY A 161 -2.48 -38.24 -27.85
C GLY A 161 -2.04 -36.96 -27.15
N ASP A 162 -2.84 -36.48 -26.19
CA ASP A 162 -2.57 -35.24 -25.46
C ASP A 162 -1.68 -35.53 -24.25
N GLN A 163 -0.61 -34.75 -24.09
CA GLN A 163 0.25 -34.84 -22.92
C GLN A 163 -0.48 -34.28 -21.70
N GLN A 164 -0.36 -34.96 -20.57
CA GLN A 164 -0.94 -34.53 -19.31
C GLN A 164 0.13 -33.74 -18.52
N PRO A 165 -0.24 -32.76 -17.68
CA PRO A 165 0.67 -31.92 -16.89
C PRO A 165 1.28 -32.70 -15.72
N ILE A 166 2.05 -33.74 -16.01
CA ILE A 166 2.70 -34.63 -15.05
C ILE A 166 4.19 -34.70 -15.38
N GLU A 167 5.03 -34.51 -14.38
CA GLU A 167 6.49 -34.43 -14.53
C GLU A 167 7.23 -35.49 -13.71
N ARG A 168 6.69 -35.89 -12.56
CA ARG A 168 7.42 -36.72 -11.58
C ARG A 168 6.56 -37.81 -10.96
N LEU A 169 7.16 -38.99 -10.80
CA LEU A 169 6.57 -40.12 -10.07
C LEU A 169 6.79 -39.96 -8.56
N GLU A 170 5.74 -39.57 -7.85
CA GLU A 170 5.79 -39.17 -6.43
C GLU A 170 5.50 -40.35 -5.49
N HIS A 171 4.41 -41.07 -5.76
CA HIS A 171 3.95 -42.16 -4.90
C HIS A 171 3.74 -43.46 -5.67
N ARG A 172 3.97 -44.57 -4.97
CA ARG A 172 3.83 -45.91 -5.52
C ARG A 172 3.19 -46.80 -4.47
N ARG A 173 1.92 -47.13 -4.68
CA ARG A 173 1.10 -47.85 -3.71
C ARG A 173 0.86 -49.28 -4.16
N LEU A 174 1.02 -50.23 -3.25
CA LEU A 174 0.65 -51.62 -3.50
C LEU A 174 -0.83 -51.83 -3.15
N GLU A 175 -1.61 -52.32 -4.11
CA GLU A 175 -2.99 -52.72 -3.89
C GLU A 175 -3.14 -54.25 -3.89
N GLU A 176 -3.70 -54.80 -2.81
CA GLU A 176 -3.94 -56.24 -2.65
C GLU A 176 -5.40 -56.48 -2.21
N GLY A 177 -6.32 -56.50 -3.18
CA GLY A 177 -7.74 -56.81 -2.99
C GLY A 177 -8.14 -58.24 -3.40
N SER A 178 -9.45 -58.51 -3.52
CA SER A 178 -9.98 -59.81 -4.02
C SER A 178 -9.73 -60.08 -5.52
N GLY A 179 -9.04 -59.17 -6.20
CA GLY A 179 -8.61 -59.24 -7.61
C GLY A 179 -7.16 -59.73 -7.79
N GLN A 180 -6.49 -59.26 -8.85
CA GLN A 180 -5.05 -59.48 -9.08
C GLN A 180 -4.23 -58.43 -8.33
N LYS A 181 -3.02 -58.80 -7.88
CA LYS A 181 -2.06 -57.87 -7.25
C LYS A 181 -1.65 -56.78 -8.25
N GLN A 182 -1.75 -55.51 -7.87
CA GLN A 182 -1.50 -54.34 -8.74
C GLN A 182 -0.65 -53.28 -8.02
N THR A 183 -0.02 -52.39 -8.78
CA THR A 183 0.66 -51.21 -8.25
C THR A 183 0.00 -49.98 -8.84
N GLU A 184 -0.27 -48.98 -8.01
CA GLU A 184 -0.72 -47.66 -8.41
C GLU A 184 0.47 -46.71 -8.40
N LEU A 185 0.67 -45.99 -9.51
CA LEU A 185 1.73 -45.00 -9.68
C LEU A 185 1.08 -43.63 -9.69
N GLU A 186 1.45 -42.77 -8.74
CA GLU A 186 0.94 -41.40 -8.65
C GLU A 186 1.97 -40.43 -9.22
N GLY A 187 1.62 -39.83 -10.34
CA GLY A 187 2.37 -38.75 -10.96
C GLY A 187 1.92 -37.38 -10.44
N LYS A 188 2.86 -36.45 -10.36
CA LYS A 188 2.65 -35.06 -9.96
C LYS A 188 3.31 -34.12 -10.99
N GLY A 189 2.63 -33.02 -11.33
CA GLY A 189 3.23 -31.88 -12.06
C GLY A 189 3.32 -30.63 -11.19
N GLY A 190 3.90 -29.56 -11.74
CA GLY A 190 4.15 -28.31 -11.02
C GLY A 190 5.28 -28.45 -9.99
N ILE A 191 6.25 -29.34 -10.23
CA ILE A 191 7.29 -29.67 -9.23
C ILE A 191 8.16 -28.46 -8.85
N GLN A 192 8.33 -27.49 -9.75
CA GLN A 192 9.08 -26.27 -9.46
C GLN A 192 8.36 -25.39 -8.42
N LEU A 193 7.04 -25.54 -8.23
CA LEU A 193 6.27 -24.80 -7.22
C LEU A 193 6.48 -25.32 -5.78
N GLU A 194 7.24 -26.41 -5.59
CA GLU A 194 7.60 -26.93 -4.26
C GLU A 194 8.76 -26.16 -3.62
N GLN A 195 9.49 -25.37 -4.40
CA GLN A 195 10.67 -24.68 -3.91
C GLN A 195 10.29 -23.59 -2.89
N ARG A 196 11.18 -23.38 -1.92
CA ARG A 196 11.07 -22.27 -0.97
C ARG A 196 11.49 -20.98 -1.66
N ILE A 197 10.68 -19.94 -1.54
CA ILE A 197 11.00 -18.58 -1.98
C ILE A 197 11.14 -17.65 -0.78
N VAL A 198 11.85 -16.54 -0.97
CA VAL A 198 11.92 -15.44 -0.02
C VAL A 198 11.72 -14.16 -0.80
N GLU A 199 10.58 -13.51 -0.60
CA GLU A 199 10.18 -12.30 -1.34
C GLU A 199 9.59 -11.29 -0.38
N ASP A 200 9.92 -10.02 -0.58
CA ASP A 200 9.34 -8.90 0.16
C ASP A 200 8.56 -8.03 -0.84
N VAL A 201 7.34 -7.64 -0.46
CA VAL A 201 6.43 -6.83 -1.28
C VAL A 201 6.01 -5.63 -0.45
N ASP A 202 6.35 -4.43 -0.94
CA ASP A 202 5.94 -3.18 -0.31
C ASP A 202 4.49 -2.84 -0.68
N VAL A 203 4.24 -2.43 -1.92
CA VAL A 203 2.88 -2.23 -2.48
C VAL A 203 2.92 -2.67 -3.94
N GLU A 204 2.25 -3.76 -4.29
CA GLU A 204 2.24 -4.28 -5.66
C GLU A 204 0.91 -5.03 -5.94
N PRO A 205 0.31 -4.87 -7.14
CA PRO A 205 -0.84 -5.65 -7.55
C PRO A 205 -0.57 -7.15 -7.47
N THR A 206 -1.55 -7.89 -6.93
CA THR A 206 -1.46 -9.36 -6.76
C THR A 206 -1.05 -10.09 -8.05
N HIS A 207 -1.66 -9.74 -9.19
CA HIS A 207 -1.36 -10.35 -10.49
C HIS A 207 0.06 -10.06 -10.98
N GLU A 208 0.58 -8.85 -10.76
CA GLU A 208 1.97 -8.49 -11.10
C GLU A 208 2.98 -9.25 -10.22
N VAL A 209 2.71 -9.37 -8.91
CA VAL A 209 3.53 -10.19 -8.00
C VAL A 209 3.58 -11.64 -8.47
N VAL A 210 2.42 -12.23 -8.80
CA VAL A 210 2.34 -13.62 -9.28
C VAL A 210 3.13 -13.81 -10.56
N GLU A 211 2.97 -12.92 -11.54
CA GLU A 211 3.69 -13.00 -12.80
C GLU A 211 5.20 -12.89 -12.57
N ARG A 212 5.64 -11.97 -11.70
CA ARG A 212 7.04 -11.76 -11.33
C ARG A 212 7.65 -12.97 -10.63
N ILE A 213 6.99 -13.53 -9.61
CA ILE A 213 7.54 -14.68 -8.86
C ILE A 213 7.57 -15.95 -9.73
N LEU A 214 6.55 -16.19 -10.56
CA LEU A 214 6.56 -17.32 -11.49
C LEU A 214 7.72 -17.19 -12.49
N LYS A 215 7.87 -16.05 -13.17
CA LYS A 215 8.99 -15.82 -14.12
C LYS A 215 10.37 -15.93 -13.48
N THR A 216 10.48 -15.65 -12.19
CA THR A 216 11.76 -15.66 -11.46
C THR A 216 12.14 -17.05 -11.01
N TYR A 217 11.18 -17.84 -10.53
CA TYR A 217 11.42 -19.11 -9.87
C TYR A 217 11.09 -20.32 -10.74
N THR A 218 10.34 -20.16 -11.83
CA THR A 218 9.96 -21.28 -12.71
C THR A 218 10.33 -21.02 -14.18
N ASP A 219 10.46 -22.12 -14.92
CA ASP A 219 10.60 -22.14 -16.39
C ASP A 219 9.26 -22.41 -17.10
N TYR A 220 8.16 -22.43 -16.34
CA TYR A 220 6.82 -22.66 -16.88
C TYR A 220 6.37 -21.49 -17.76
N GLU A 221 5.54 -21.79 -18.75
CA GLU A 221 4.79 -20.75 -19.44
C GLU A 221 3.74 -20.18 -18.48
N ILE A 222 3.46 -18.88 -18.58
CA ILE A 222 2.65 -18.16 -17.62
C ILE A 222 1.61 -17.35 -18.36
N GLU A 223 0.35 -17.56 -18.00
CA GLU A 223 -0.79 -16.75 -18.45
C GLU A 223 -1.50 -16.18 -17.22
N VAL A 224 -1.23 -14.91 -16.91
CA VAL A 224 -1.86 -14.18 -15.80
C VAL A 224 -2.77 -13.11 -16.37
N ASP A 225 -4.07 -13.18 -16.06
CA ASP A 225 -5.05 -12.17 -16.45
C ASP A 225 -5.05 -11.00 -15.46
N GLU A 226 -5.20 -9.79 -15.98
CA GLU A 226 -5.43 -8.59 -15.17
C GLU A 226 -6.82 -8.64 -14.50
N PRO A 227 -6.97 -8.23 -13.23
CA PRO A 227 -8.25 -8.23 -12.53
C PRO A 227 -9.27 -7.29 -13.20
N ARG A 228 -10.57 -7.58 -13.03
CA ARG A 228 -11.61 -6.58 -13.34
C ARG A 228 -11.53 -5.47 -12.29
N VAL A 229 -11.43 -4.23 -12.76
CA VAL A 229 -11.33 -3.04 -11.92
C VAL A 229 -12.59 -2.20 -12.01
N ASP A 230 -13.15 -1.87 -10.85
CA ASP A 230 -14.13 -0.82 -10.67
C ASP A 230 -13.45 0.31 -9.89
N ALA A 231 -13.64 1.54 -10.35
CA ALA A 231 -13.11 2.74 -9.72
C ALA A 231 -14.26 3.66 -9.33
N GLU A 232 -14.32 4.06 -8.07
CA GLU A 232 -15.35 4.96 -7.54
C GLU A 232 -14.73 6.07 -6.71
N GLU A 233 -15.18 7.31 -6.96
CA GLU A 233 -14.82 8.45 -6.12
C GLU A 233 -15.58 8.36 -4.79
N THR A 234 -14.83 8.42 -3.70
CA THR A 234 -15.35 8.26 -2.33
C THR A 234 -14.83 9.39 -1.44
N VAL A 235 -15.68 9.87 -0.53
CA VAL A 235 -15.26 10.79 0.53
C VAL A 235 -14.48 10.01 1.58
N LEU A 236 -13.20 10.33 1.77
CA LEU A 236 -12.33 9.70 2.75
C LEU A 236 -12.46 10.35 4.14
N GLN A 237 -12.59 11.67 4.14
CA GLN A 237 -12.80 12.47 5.34
C GLN A 237 -13.55 13.73 4.97
N ALA A 238 -14.59 14.04 5.73
CA ALA A 238 -15.24 15.34 5.70
C ALA A 238 -15.26 15.88 7.13
N ALA A 239 -14.98 17.18 7.26
CA ALA A 239 -15.12 17.89 8.51
C ALA A 239 -15.96 19.15 8.27
N ASP A 240 -17.24 19.02 8.65
CA ASP A 240 -18.26 20.06 8.51
C ASP A 240 -18.74 20.57 9.88
N SER A 241 -18.09 20.12 10.95
CA SER A 241 -18.31 20.50 12.34
C SER A 241 -16.98 20.73 13.05
N ASP A 242 -17.03 21.50 14.13
CA ASP A 242 -15.89 21.80 14.99
C ASP A 242 -15.18 20.53 15.52
N VAL A 243 -15.97 19.53 15.90
CA VAL A 243 -15.47 18.23 16.36
C VAL A 243 -14.74 17.47 15.25
N GLU A 244 -15.31 17.46 14.04
CA GLU A 244 -14.68 16.78 12.91
C GLU A 244 -13.43 17.53 12.43
N LEU A 245 -13.41 18.87 12.52
CA LEU A 245 -12.23 19.68 12.23
C LEU A 245 -11.11 19.41 13.24
N GLU A 246 -11.44 19.34 14.53
CA GLU A 246 -10.49 18.97 15.58
C GLU A 246 -9.91 17.56 15.34
N GLN A 247 -10.74 16.60 14.93
CA GLN A 247 -10.28 15.24 14.61
C GLN A 247 -9.41 15.21 13.34
N ALA A 248 -9.76 15.99 12.32
CA ALA A 248 -9.01 16.03 11.07
C ALA A 248 -7.62 16.65 11.23
N LEU A 249 -7.49 17.57 12.19
CA LEU A 249 -6.30 18.38 12.43
C LEU A 249 -5.74 18.13 13.84
N GLU A 250 -5.90 16.91 14.36
CA GLU A 250 -5.64 16.55 15.77
C GLU A 250 -4.23 16.96 16.22
N ASP A 251 -3.18 16.60 15.47
CA ASP A 251 -1.80 16.95 15.80
C ASP A 251 -1.57 18.48 15.90
N ALA A 252 -2.16 19.24 14.98
CA ALA A 252 -2.03 20.71 14.98
C ALA A 252 -2.79 21.35 16.14
N VAL A 253 -4.02 20.89 16.41
CA VAL A 253 -4.81 21.34 17.56
C VAL A 253 -4.09 20.97 18.86
N GLN A 254 -3.59 19.75 18.99
CA GLN A 254 -2.86 19.30 20.17
C GLN A 254 -1.62 20.17 20.44
N LYS A 255 -0.81 20.48 19.41
CA LYS A 255 0.34 21.38 19.55
C LYS A 255 -0.06 22.80 19.95
N ALA A 256 -1.20 23.29 19.49
CA ALA A 256 -1.74 24.60 19.89
C ALA A 256 -2.24 24.58 21.34
N VAL A 257 -2.85 23.49 21.79
CA VAL A 257 -3.47 23.36 23.12
C VAL A 257 -2.48 22.98 24.23
N GLU A 258 -1.60 22.01 23.99
CA GLU A 258 -0.72 21.42 25.00
C GLU A 258 0.62 22.14 25.10
N ASP A 259 1.21 22.47 23.95
CA ASP A 259 2.54 23.08 23.88
C ASP A 259 2.48 24.60 23.66
N ASP A 260 1.33 25.14 23.24
CA ASP A 260 1.16 26.57 22.89
C ASP A 260 2.19 27.04 21.85
N THR A 261 2.69 26.15 20.99
CA THR A 261 3.77 26.46 20.03
C THR A 261 3.31 26.58 18.58
N TYR A 262 2.02 26.34 18.32
CA TYR A 262 1.46 26.33 16.98
C TYR A 262 0.37 27.42 16.88
N PRO A 263 0.49 28.39 15.94
CA PRO A 263 -0.27 29.64 16.00
C PRO A 263 -1.68 29.55 15.42
N ILE A 264 -2.48 28.62 15.93
CA ILE A 264 -3.89 28.50 15.59
C ILE A 264 -4.73 28.52 16.87
N ALA A 265 -5.98 28.92 16.75
CA ALA A 265 -6.98 28.80 17.80
C ALA A 265 -8.30 28.31 17.22
N ILE A 266 -9.20 27.91 18.12
CA ILE A 266 -10.57 27.57 17.80
C ILE A 266 -11.45 28.74 18.26
N ASP A 267 -12.19 29.36 17.33
CA ASP A 267 -13.06 30.49 17.66
C ASP A 267 -14.38 30.07 18.33
N GLU A 268 -15.24 31.03 18.66
CA GLU A 268 -16.53 30.75 19.33
C GLU A 268 -17.49 29.91 18.47
N ASP A 269 -17.30 29.92 17.14
CA ASP A 269 -18.08 29.16 16.17
C ASP A 269 -17.42 27.81 15.85
N GLY A 270 -16.30 27.47 16.51
CA GLY A 270 -15.63 26.19 16.38
C GLY A 270 -14.71 26.09 15.15
N ARG A 271 -14.34 27.22 14.55
CA ARG A 271 -13.51 27.29 13.34
C ARG A 271 -12.04 27.41 13.68
N ILE A 272 -11.19 26.87 12.80
CA ILE A 272 -9.74 27.02 12.95
C ILE A 272 -9.32 28.39 12.43
N VAL A 273 -8.79 29.23 13.31
CA VAL A 273 -8.36 30.60 13.01
C VAL A 273 -6.86 30.78 13.28
N PRO A 274 -6.15 31.54 12.44
CA PRO A 274 -4.74 31.85 12.68
C PRO A 274 -4.57 32.91 13.76
N LEU A 275 -3.51 32.75 14.57
CA LEU A 275 -3.05 33.76 15.53
C LEU A 275 -2.03 34.70 14.89
N GLN A 276 -1.79 35.86 15.53
CA GLN A 276 -0.78 36.80 15.07
C GLN A 276 0.64 36.19 15.14
N THR A 277 1.38 36.21 14.03
CA THR A 277 2.72 35.61 13.94
C THR A 277 3.85 36.63 13.73
N ALA A 278 3.52 37.89 13.48
CA ALA A 278 4.46 39.01 13.49
C ALA A 278 3.91 40.21 14.24
N TYR A 279 4.75 40.80 15.09
CA TYR A 279 4.38 41.81 16.07
C TYR A 279 5.15 43.10 15.83
N TRP A 280 4.55 44.01 15.06
CA TRP A 280 5.14 45.32 14.77
C TRP A 280 5.03 46.27 15.97
N VAL A 281 6.13 46.92 16.30
CA VAL A 281 6.21 47.98 17.30
C VAL A 281 6.72 49.25 16.63
N ASN A 282 5.83 50.23 16.50
CA ASN A 282 6.17 51.56 15.98
C ASN A 282 6.95 52.36 17.02
N LEU A 283 8.06 53.00 16.61
CA LEU A 283 8.95 53.74 17.51
C LEU A 283 9.01 55.22 17.13
N THR A 284 8.06 55.98 17.68
CA THR A 284 7.95 57.43 17.45
C THR A 284 8.96 58.21 18.30
N GLY A 285 9.57 59.26 17.72
CA GLY A 285 10.52 60.11 18.43
C GLY A 285 10.68 61.52 17.86
N ASP A 286 11.75 62.21 18.25
CA ASP A 286 11.99 63.62 17.91
C ASP A 286 12.70 63.81 16.54
N HIS A 287 12.83 62.76 15.73
CA HIS A 287 13.53 62.78 14.43
C HIS A 287 12.56 62.65 13.26
N PRO A 288 12.01 63.77 12.73
CA PRO A 288 11.03 63.73 11.66
C PRO A 288 11.69 63.50 10.29
N ASP A 289 11.08 62.63 9.48
CA ASP A 289 11.37 62.45 8.06
C ASP A 289 10.16 61.75 7.40
N ASP A 290 9.88 62.10 6.15
CA ASP A 290 8.75 61.53 5.40
C ASP A 290 8.96 60.04 5.05
N ALA A 291 10.19 59.51 5.16
CA ALA A 291 10.49 58.10 4.92
C ALA A 291 10.16 57.17 6.12
N TYR A 292 9.89 57.75 7.30
CA TYR A 292 9.57 57.02 8.52
C TYR A 292 8.10 56.67 8.63
N VAL A 293 7.81 55.56 9.31
CA VAL A 293 6.46 55.19 9.71
C VAL A 293 5.91 56.28 10.62
N THR A 294 4.71 56.78 10.34
CA THR A 294 4.12 57.94 11.04
C THR A 294 4.95 59.24 11.00
N GLY A 295 5.99 59.30 10.14
CA GLY A 295 6.78 60.51 9.87
C GLY A 295 7.88 60.86 10.88
N SER A 296 8.21 59.97 11.83
CA SER A 296 9.31 60.21 12.77
C SER A 296 9.89 58.91 13.35
N ALA A 297 11.19 58.90 13.64
CA ALA A 297 11.90 57.80 14.28
C ALA A 297 12.39 58.15 15.70
N ALA A 298 12.66 57.12 16.50
CA ALA A 298 13.22 57.24 17.85
C ALA A 298 14.75 57.07 17.86
N GLU A 299 15.42 57.70 18.83
CA GLU A 299 16.82 57.39 19.15
C GLU A 299 16.93 56.06 19.90
N VAL A 300 18.06 55.38 19.70
CA VAL A 300 18.31 54.05 20.27
C VAL A 300 18.78 54.11 21.72
N ASN A 301 17.82 54.33 22.63
CA ASN A 301 17.96 54.24 24.08
C ASN A 301 16.62 53.94 24.77
N ALA A 302 15.86 52.98 24.24
CA ALA A 302 14.52 52.65 24.74
C ALA A 302 14.39 51.16 25.11
N GLY A 303 13.40 50.89 25.96
CA GLY A 303 12.96 49.55 26.31
C GLY A 303 11.48 49.45 26.07
N GLU A 304 11.09 48.49 25.26
CA GLU A 304 9.72 48.27 24.81
C GLU A 304 9.32 46.82 25.07
N SER A 305 8.05 46.50 24.86
CA SER A 305 7.55 45.13 24.95
C SER A 305 6.41 44.93 23.97
N THR A 306 6.32 43.73 23.41
CA THR A 306 5.13 43.27 22.68
C THR A 306 4.48 42.11 23.42
N SER A 307 3.18 41.90 23.22
CA SER A 307 2.47 40.75 23.78
C SER A 307 2.25 39.71 22.70
N LEU A 308 2.75 38.50 22.90
CA LEU A 308 2.54 37.37 21.99
C LEU A 308 1.27 36.63 22.38
N GLU A 309 0.64 35.98 21.41
CA GLU A 309 -0.57 35.17 21.61
C GLU A 309 -0.24 33.71 21.90
N TYR A 310 0.95 33.25 21.52
CA TYR A 310 1.44 31.89 21.69
C TYR A 310 2.97 31.90 21.90
N THR A 311 3.53 30.74 22.23
CA THR A 311 4.95 30.56 22.48
C THR A 311 5.74 30.32 21.18
N ILE A 312 6.75 31.15 20.91
CA ILE A 312 7.68 30.96 19.78
C ILE A 312 8.96 30.26 20.28
N PRO A 313 9.27 29.02 19.83
CA PRO A 313 10.51 28.34 20.18
C PRO A 313 11.75 29.10 19.71
N SER A 314 12.83 29.03 20.48
CA SER A 314 14.08 29.77 20.26
C SER A 314 14.62 29.69 18.82
N GLU A 315 14.58 28.51 18.18
CA GLU A 315 15.04 28.34 16.81
C GLU A 315 14.22 29.12 15.76
N HIS A 316 12.96 29.46 16.10
CA HIS A 316 12.00 30.12 15.22
C HIS A 316 11.82 31.61 15.54
N VAL A 317 12.42 32.11 16.62
CA VAL A 317 12.34 33.54 16.96
C VAL A 317 13.07 34.38 15.92
N GLY A 318 12.34 35.31 15.30
CA GLY A 318 12.84 36.36 14.45
C GLY A 318 12.73 37.73 15.12
N TRP A 319 13.76 38.55 14.97
CA TRP A 319 13.73 39.96 15.37
C TRP A 319 14.43 40.79 14.30
N ALA A 320 13.71 41.75 13.73
CA ALA A 320 14.24 42.72 12.79
C ALA A 320 13.93 44.16 13.23
N ALA A 321 14.88 45.07 12.99
CA ALA A 321 14.73 46.49 13.25
C ALA A 321 14.82 47.27 11.94
N ARG A 322 13.83 48.15 11.68
CA ARG A 322 13.91 49.12 10.59
C ARG A 322 14.75 50.29 11.06
N THR A 323 16.02 50.26 10.69
CA THR A 323 17.01 51.28 11.03
C THR A 323 16.67 52.60 10.35
N GLY A 324 16.96 53.73 10.99
CA GLY A 324 16.70 55.06 10.46
C GLY A 324 17.90 55.74 9.81
N ILE A 325 17.74 56.99 9.40
CA ILE A 325 18.75 57.83 8.75
C ILE A 325 19.71 58.39 9.81
N HIS A 326 21.02 58.14 9.64
CA HIS A 326 22.08 58.58 10.56
C HIS A 326 23.43 58.71 9.84
N ASP A 327 24.22 59.74 10.19
CA ASP A 327 25.47 60.09 9.49
C ASP A 327 26.75 59.66 10.22
N GLU A 328 26.62 59.19 11.47
CA GLU A 328 27.74 58.82 12.34
C GLU A 328 27.74 57.33 12.65
N THR A 329 28.94 56.75 12.78
CA THR A 329 29.11 55.35 13.19
C THR A 329 29.04 55.27 14.72
N THR A 330 28.24 54.36 15.27
CA THR A 330 28.19 54.08 16.71
C THR A 330 28.11 52.58 16.97
N ASN A 331 28.21 52.19 18.24
CA ASN A 331 28.03 50.82 18.68
C ASN A 331 26.62 50.64 19.25
N VAL A 332 25.91 49.64 18.76
CA VAL A 332 24.56 49.29 19.20
C VAL A 332 24.55 47.92 19.85
N ARG A 333 23.74 47.78 20.90
CA ARG A 333 23.47 46.55 21.62
C ARG A 333 21.98 46.22 21.53
N PHE A 334 21.66 44.96 21.28
CA PHE A 334 20.30 44.42 21.23
C PHE A 334 20.13 43.35 22.31
N GLU A 335 19.08 43.48 23.11
CA GLU A 335 18.72 42.54 24.18
C GLU A 335 17.24 42.15 24.07
N LEU A 336 16.93 40.86 24.14
CA LEU A 336 15.58 40.30 24.05
C LEU A 336 15.35 39.40 25.27
N ASN A 337 14.30 39.65 26.05
CA ASN A 337 13.97 38.92 27.29
C ASN A 337 15.18 38.74 28.25
N GLY A 338 16.04 39.75 28.33
CA GLY A 338 17.25 39.74 29.16
C GLY A 338 18.45 39.00 28.55
N VAL A 339 18.31 38.37 27.38
CA VAL A 339 19.38 37.75 26.62
C VAL A 339 20.00 38.77 25.65
N ASN A 340 21.32 38.85 25.65
CA ASN A 340 22.05 39.81 24.82
C ASN A 340 22.43 39.21 23.48
N LEU A 341 21.52 39.34 22.50
CA LEU A 341 21.72 38.80 21.15
C LEU A 341 22.90 39.44 20.45
N ILE A 342 23.08 40.76 20.60
CA ILE A 342 24.20 41.50 20.03
C ILE A 342 24.80 42.37 21.11
N SER A 343 26.05 42.11 21.48
CA SER A 343 26.74 42.82 22.56
C SER A 343 27.41 44.13 22.11
N GLU A 344 27.88 44.18 20.86
CA GLU A 344 28.50 45.36 20.24
C GLU A 344 28.47 45.23 18.71
N LEU A 345 27.63 46.03 18.04
CA LEU A 345 27.57 46.13 16.58
C LEU A 345 27.98 47.55 16.14
N SER A 346 29.08 47.65 15.39
CA SER A 346 29.49 48.90 14.75
C SER A 346 28.58 49.21 13.56
N THR A 347 27.85 50.32 13.64
CA THR A 347 26.97 50.78 12.57
C THR A 347 27.73 51.59 11.53
N GLY A 348 27.27 51.53 10.27
CA GLY A 348 27.68 52.47 9.23
C GLY A 348 26.88 53.77 9.30
N SER A 349 27.01 54.64 8.30
CA SER A 349 26.04 55.71 8.05
C SER A 349 24.91 55.18 7.18
N SER A 350 23.66 55.59 7.43
CA SER A 350 22.52 55.29 6.56
C SER A 350 21.81 56.57 6.09
N ASN A 351 21.49 56.62 4.79
CA ASN A 351 20.80 57.74 4.16
C ASN A 351 19.31 57.48 3.89
N SER A 352 18.80 56.29 4.25
CA SER A 352 17.41 55.89 4.11
C SER A 352 17.07 54.84 5.16
N PRO A 353 15.80 54.67 5.55
CA PRO A 353 15.43 53.57 6.41
C PRO A 353 15.71 52.22 5.75
N THR A 354 16.24 51.26 6.51
CA THR A 354 16.61 49.93 6.01
C THR A 354 16.41 48.86 7.08
N TRP A 355 15.98 47.66 6.68
CA TRP A 355 15.85 46.52 7.58
C TRP A 355 17.21 45.99 8.01
N PHE A 356 17.32 45.69 9.29
CA PHE A 356 18.44 45.00 9.90
C PHE A 356 17.91 43.76 10.63
N ASP A 357 18.31 42.58 10.17
CA ASP A 357 18.00 41.31 10.84
C ASP A 357 18.90 41.16 12.08
N VAL A 358 18.31 41.45 13.25
CA VAL A 358 18.99 41.38 14.54
C VAL A 358 19.33 39.93 14.86
N THR A 359 18.40 39.02 14.62
CA THR A 359 18.59 37.61 15.00
C THR A 359 19.53 36.90 14.04
N GLY A 360 19.49 37.19 12.74
CA GLY A 360 20.47 36.69 11.77
C GLY A 360 21.90 37.19 12.01
N SER A 361 22.05 38.30 12.74
CA SER A 361 23.33 38.88 13.13
C SER A 361 23.71 38.59 14.60
N ALA A 362 22.91 37.80 15.32
CA ALA A 362 23.10 37.53 16.73
C ALA A 362 24.35 36.67 16.99
N VAL A 363 24.98 36.87 18.15
CA VAL A 363 26.10 36.06 18.65
C VAL A 363 25.67 35.06 19.73
N GLU A 364 24.42 35.18 20.20
CA GLU A 364 23.75 34.28 21.14
C GLU A 364 22.36 33.96 20.57
N ASP A 365 21.88 32.75 20.78
CA ASP A 365 20.54 32.36 20.36
C ASP A 365 19.48 33.12 21.18
N PRO A 366 18.35 33.52 20.58
CA PRO A 366 17.24 34.09 21.32
C PRO A 366 16.65 33.06 22.30
N PRO A 367 16.07 33.49 23.41
CA PRO A 367 15.30 32.59 24.28
C PRO A 367 13.97 32.22 23.62
N ASP A 368 13.31 31.18 24.12
CA ASP A 368 11.89 30.97 23.85
C ASP A 368 11.10 32.23 24.26
N LEU A 369 10.13 32.60 23.44
CA LEU A 369 9.24 33.72 23.74
C LEU A 369 7.88 33.16 24.11
N ASP A 370 7.65 32.99 25.41
CA ASP A 370 6.36 32.55 25.95
C ASP A 370 5.23 33.50 25.54
N GLY A 371 4.01 32.98 25.45
CA GLY A 371 2.79 33.78 25.31
C GLY A 371 2.74 34.93 26.34
N GLY A 372 2.39 36.13 25.89
CA GLY A 372 2.36 37.35 26.70
C GLY A 372 3.54 38.30 26.49
N ALA A 373 3.83 39.15 27.48
CA ALA A 373 4.72 40.29 27.33
C ALA A 373 6.20 39.90 27.19
N SER A 374 6.78 40.13 26.01
CA SER A 374 8.20 39.95 25.70
C SER A 374 8.94 41.30 25.63
N PRO A 375 9.68 41.69 26.70
CA PRO A 375 10.49 42.91 26.69
C PRO A 375 11.74 42.82 25.79
N PHE A 376 12.03 43.89 25.08
CA PHE A 376 13.23 44.05 24.28
C PHE A 376 13.84 45.44 24.43
N TYR A 377 15.15 45.54 24.19
CA TYR A 377 15.93 46.75 24.38
C TYR A 377 16.96 46.93 23.26
N TYR A 378 17.16 48.18 22.89
CA TYR A 378 18.27 48.62 22.05
C TYR A 378 18.99 49.79 22.73
N ARG A 379 20.33 49.75 22.78
CA ARG A 379 21.14 50.78 23.45
C ARG A 379 22.38 51.15 22.63
N THR A 380 22.66 52.44 22.51
CA THR A 380 23.94 52.94 21.99
C THR A 380 24.98 53.21 23.07
N GLU A 381 26.22 53.42 22.65
CA GLU A 381 27.21 54.10 23.48
C GLU A 381 26.78 55.55 23.83
N PRO A 382 27.26 56.12 24.94
CA PRO A 382 27.02 57.52 25.27
C PRO A 382 27.41 58.44 24.10
N ASP A 383 26.49 59.33 23.71
CA ASP A 383 26.60 60.27 22.56
C ASP A 383 26.52 59.63 21.15
N GLY A 384 26.09 58.35 21.02
CA GLY A 384 25.88 57.70 19.72
C GLY A 384 24.58 58.12 19.00
N ASP A 385 24.68 58.51 17.72
CA ASP A 385 23.54 58.81 16.83
C ASP A 385 23.14 57.57 16.03
N TYR A 386 22.19 56.80 16.57
CA TYR A 386 21.54 55.69 15.87
C TYR A 386 20.04 55.73 16.14
N ARG A 387 19.26 55.50 15.10
CA ARG A 387 17.81 55.71 15.09
C ARG A 387 17.12 54.45 14.62
N ILE A 388 15.98 54.14 15.21
CA ILE A 388 15.10 53.06 14.78
C ILE A 388 13.74 53.66 14.52
N ASP A 389 13.21 53.35 13.33
CA ASP A 389 11.88 53.74 12.88
C ASP A 389 10.80 52.85 13.49
N GLY A 390 11.07 51.54 13.51
CA GLY A 390 10.23 50.56 14.19
C GLY A 390 10.91 49.20 14.18
N THR A 391 10.26 48.22 14.79
CA THR A 391 10.81 46.86 14.90
C THR A 391 9.72 45.82 14.89
N VAL A 392 10.07 44.60 14.52
CA VAL A 392 9.15 43.47 14.49
C VAL A 392 9.81 42.26 15.13
N ILE A 393 9.07 41.63 16.04
CA ILE A 393 9.35 40.27 16.51
C ILE A 393 8.39 39.36 15.74
N TYR A 394 8.90 38.28 15.16
CA TYR A 394 8.12 37.42 14.28
C TYR A 394 8.55 35.97 14.39
N ASP A 395 7.68 35.07 13.97
CA ASP A 395 8.00 33.66 13.82
C ASP A 395 8.56 33.38 12.42
N ARG A 396 9.79 32.88 12.37
CA ARG A 396 10.55 32.56 11.14
C ARG A 396 9.98 31.39 10.36
N ARG A 397 9.07 30.59 10.93
CA ARG A 397 8.33 29.57 10.19
C ARG A 397 7.40 30.19 9.16
N PHE A 398 6.92 31.41 9.39
CA PHE A 398 5.86 32.03 8.60
C PHE A 398 6.22 33.38 8.00
N HIS A 399 7.39 33.95 8.33
CA HIS A 399 7.85 35.25 7.83
C HIS A 399 9.34 35.25 7.49
N ASP A 400 9.68 35.92 6.40
CA ASP A 400 11.05 36.26 6.02
C ASP A 400 11.23 37.80 6.03
N VAL A 401 12.30 38.28 6.65
CA VAL A 401 12.64 39.70 6.72
C VAL A 401 12.87 40.31 5.33
N ASP A 402 13.31 39.51 4.36
CA ASP A 402 13.54 39.96 2.99
C ASP A 402 12.23 40.35 2.28
N ASP A 403 11.08 39.87 2.76
CA ASP A 403 9.74 40.22 2.25
C ASP A 403 9.15 41.50 2.85
N PHE A 404 9.80 42.10 3.86
CA PHE A 404 9.26 43.27 4.54
C PHE A 404 9.41 44.54 3.70
N SER A 405 8.41 45.43 3.74
CA SER A 405 8.44 46.64 2.92
C SER A 405 9.56 47.58 3.35
N GLY A 406 10.40 47.96 2.39
CA GLY A 406 11.49 48.93 2.63
C GLY A 406 11.02 50.38 2.69
N GLU A 407 9.86 50.70 2.11
CA GLU A 407 9.33 52.06 1.97
C GLU A 407 7.89 52.16 2.51
N VAL A 408 7.53 53.33 3.03
CA VAL A 408 6.14 53.65 3.41
C VAL A 408 5.31 53.97 2.17
N HIS A 409 4.03 53.61 2.18
CA HIS A 409 3.14 53.75 1.02
C HIS A 409 2.94 55.22 0.57
N GLU A 410 3.08 56.16 1.50
CA GLU A 410 3.09 57.59 1.23
C GLU A 410 3.96 58.34 2.25
N PRO A 411 4.39 59.59 1.97
CA PRO A 411 5.17 60.40 2.90
C PRO A 411 4.60 60.45 4.32
N GLY A 412 5.34 59.92 5.29
CA GLY A 412 4.95 59.83 6.70
C GLY A 412 3.85 58.81 7.01
N GLY A 413 3.54 57.92 6.05
CA GLY A 413 2.51 56.89 6.16
C GLY A 413 3.00 55.60 6.85
N HIS A 414 2.56 54.47 6.31
CA HIS A 414 2.66 53.13 6.89
C HIS A 414 3.27 52.12 5.90
N LEU A 415 3.81 51.01 6.41
CA LEU A 415 4.33 49.91 5.59
C LEU A 415 3.22 48.94 5.17
N ASP A 416 3.34 48.33 3.99
CA ASP A 416 2.43 47.27 3.55
C ASP A 416 2.77 45.93 4.23
N ARG A 417 4.06 45.66 4.47
CA ARG A 417 4.60 44.46 5.17
C ARG A 417 5.60 44.86 6.26
N PRO A 418 5.83 44.04 7.31
CA PRO A 418 5.38 42.65 7.50
C PRO A 418 3.87 42.51 7.74
N HIS A 419 3.22 41.51 7.15
CA HIS A 419 1.85 41.14 7.56
C HIS A 419 1.84 40.67 9.02
N GLU A 420 0.77 40.90 9.77
CA GLU A 420 0.65 40.42 11.15
C GLU A 420 0.44 38.90 11.19
N ILE A 421 -0.25 38.36 10.19
CA ILE A 421 -0.57 36.95 10.06
C ILE A 421 0.13 36.41 8.80
N GLY A 422 0.99 35.41 8.99
CA GLY A 422 1.63 34.64 7.92
C GLY A 422 0.76 33.46 7.46
N THR A 423 1.19 32.76 6.42
CA THR A 423 0.55 31.51 5.96
C THR A 423 0.98 30.36 6.86
N ILE A 424 0.03 29.71 7.52
CA ILE A 424 0.27 28.64 8.50
C ILE A 424 -0.24 27.32 7.91
N PRO A 425 0.65 26.43 7.41
CA PRO A 425 0.27 25.15 6.82
C PRO A 425 -0.03 24.09 7.87
N ILE A 426 -1.25 23.56 7.85
CA ILE A 426 -1.78 22.54 8.74
C ILE A 426 -1.89 21.22 7.98
N ASP A 427 -1.21 20.19 8.46
CA ASP A 427 -1.28 18.84 7.91
C ASP A 427 -2.50 18.12 8.48
N LEU A 428 -3.25 17.42 7.62
CA LEU A 428 -4.30 16.50 8.04
C LEU A 428 -3.67 15.20 8.53
N GLU A 429 -4.35 14.53 9.45
CA GLU A 429 -3.99 13.17 9.85
C GLU A 429 -3.99 12.22 8.63
N PRO A 430 -2.94 11.40 8.44
CA PRO A 430 -2.88 10.47 7.32
C PRO A 430 -4.04 9.49 7.33
N ILE A 431 -4.73 9.38 6.20
CA ILE A 431 -5.81 8.42 6.01
C ILE A 431 -5.23 7.17 5.35
N THR A 432 -5.59 5.99 5.86
CA THR A 432 -5.30 4.71 5.20
C THR A 432 -6.60 4.07 4.72
N THR A 433 -6.66 3.70 3.44
CA THR A 433 -7.82 3.10 2.80
C THR A 433 -7.68 1.59 2.65
N PRO A 434 -8.78 0.83 2.73
CA PRO A 434 -8.78 -0.61 2.48
C PRO A 434 -8.70 -0.96 0.99
N LEU A 435 -8.75 0.02 0.09
CA LEU A 435 -8.61 -0.13 -1.37
C LEU A 435 -7.49 0.78 -1.87
N SER A 436 -7.03 0.56 -3.10
CA SER A 436 -5.95 1.36 -3.68
C SER A 436 -6.47 2.73 -4.13
N LEU A 437 -5.70 3.78 -3.93
CA LEU A 437 -5.99 5.14 -4.37
C LEU A 437 -5.29 5.42 -5.69
N THR A 438 -6.04 5.95 -6.65
CA THR A 438 -5.54 6.36 -7.98
C THR A 438 -5.57 7.87 -8.19
N GLU A 439 -6.43 8.57 -7.46
CA GLU A 439 -6.50 10.03 -7.41
C GLU A 439 -6.97 10.44 -6.01
N VAL A 440 -6.48 11.58 -5.53
CA VAL A 440 -6.97 12.23 -4.31
C VAL A 440 -7.32 13.67 -4.61
N SER A 441 -8.35 14.20 -3.95
CA SER A 441 -8.70 15.61 -4.04
C SER A 441 -9.07 16.18 -2.67
N LEU A 442 -8.71 17.44 -2.44
CA LEU A 442 -9.00 18.19 -1.23
C LEU A 442 -9.79 19.44 -1.62
N GLU A 443 -11.01 19.55 -1.11
CA GLU A 443 -11.86 20.75 -1.19
C GLU A 443 -11.95 21.39 0.20
N VAL A 444 -11.88 22.72 0.27
CA VAL A 444 -12.03 23.46 1.52
C VAL A 444 -12.94 24.66 1.35
N SER A 445 -13.64 25.02 2.43
CA SER A 445 -14.37 26.27 2.54
C SER A 445 -13.69 27.15 3.59
N MET A 446 -13.35 28.37 3.20
CA MET A 446 -12.80 29.40 4.08
C MET A 446 -13.82 30.52 4.25
N ASP A 447 -13.65 31.32 5.31
CA ASP A 447 -14.52 32.45 5.64
C ASP A 447 -14.77 33.37 4.43
N ASP A 448 -16.03 33.71 4.19
CA ASP A 448 -16.54 34.46 3.02
C ASP A 448 -16.20 33.86 1.64
N ASP A 449 -16.11 32.53 1.53
CA ASP A 449 -15.79 31.81 0.28
C ASP A 449 -14.43 32.25 -0.33
N GLN A 450 -13.50 32.71 0.51
CA GLN A 450 -12.14 33.04 0.06
C GLN A 450 -11.38 31.75 -0.33
N PRO A 451 -10.39 31.84 -1.24
CA PRO A 451 -9.48 30.72 -1.46
C PRO A 451 -8.59 30.49 -0.24
N ALA A 452 -8.16 29.25 -0.04
CA ALA A 452 -7.10 28.95 0.91
C ALA A 452 -5.77 29.55 0.44
N PRO A 453 -4.94 30.12 1.33
CA PRO A 453 -3.60 30.58 0.99
C PRO A 453 -2.75 29.50 0.32
N LEU A 454 -2.86 28.25 0.79
CA LEU A 454 -2.19 27.09 0.22
C LEU A 454 -2.97 25.81 0.53
N LEU A 455 -3.09 24.96 -0.48
CA LEU A 455 -3.55 23.56 -0.38
C LEU A 455 -2.41 22.65 -0.83
N GLY A 456 -2.31 21.47 -0.22
CA GLY A 456 -1.37 20.44 -0.61
C GLY A 456 -1.98 19.04 -0.57
N LEU A 457 -1.54 18.18 -1.47
CA LEU A 457 -1.87 16.75 -1.50
C LEU A 457 -0.58 15.92 -1.49
N GLY A 458 -0.54 14.89 -0.65
CA GLY A 458 0.62 13.99 -0.54
C GLY A 458 0.82 13.20 -1.83
N ILE A 459 2.02 13.26 -2.40
CA ILE A 459 2.41 12.56 -3.63
C ILE A 459 2.49 11.06 -3.33
N ASP A 460 1.66 10.26 -4.00
CA ASP A 460 1.58 8.80 -3.84
C ASP A 460 1.45 8.35 -2.37
N GLY A 461 0.81 9.17 -1.52
CA GLY A 461 0.66 8.91 -0.09
C GLY A 461 1.96 9.01 0.73
N THR A 462 2.94 9.77 0.26
CA THR A 462 4.22 10.06 0.95
C THR A 462 4.13 11.35 1.78
N ASP A 463 5.23 11.73 2.45
CA ASP A 463 5.36 12.99 3.20
C ASP A 463 5.62 14.21 2.29
N ASP A 464 5.87 14.00 0.99
CA ASP A 464 6.09 15.07 0.02
C ASP A 464 4.74 15.54 -0.55
N PHE A 465 4.54 16.86 -0.65
CA PHE A 465 3.28 17.44 -1.11
C PHE A 465 3.41 18.08 -2.51
N ASP A 466 2.40 17.87 -3.36
CA ASP A 466 2.09 18.78 -4.47
C ASP A 466 1.22 19.91 -3.92
N GLU A 467 1.63 21.16 -4.14
CA GLU A 467 1.02 22.33 -3.50
C GLU A 467 0.52 23.36 -4.52
N VAL A 468 -0.63 23.96 -4.22
CA VAL A 468 -1.23 25.06 -4.98
C VAL A 468 -1.59 26.22 -4.05
N GLU A 469 -1.40 27.44 -4.51
CA GLU A 469 -1.71 28.68 -3.77
C GLU A 469 -3.04 29.28 -4.25
N ASP A 470 -3.73 29.99 -3.37
CA ASP A 470 -4.96 30.75 -3.66
C ASP A 470 -6.05 29.92 -4.37
N MET A 471 -6.32 28.70 -3.87
CA MET A 471 -7.34 27.79 -4.39
C MET A 471 -8.28 27.27 -3.29
N SER A 472 -9.49 26.85 -3.66
CA SER A 472 -10.45 26.18 -2.76
C SER A 472 -10.55 24.67 -3.01
N GLU A 473 -9.93 24.18 -4.09
CA GLU A 473 -9.91 22.77 -4.46
C GLU A 473 -8.56 22.44 -5.11
N HIS A 474 -8.05 21.24 -4.81
CA HIS A 474 -6.87 20.68 -5.45
C HIS A 474 -7.11 19.18 -5.70
N SER A 475 -6.61 18.64 -6.81
CA SER A 475 -6.61 17.21 -7.09
C SER A 475 -5.25 16.75 -7.62
N LEU A 476 -4.90 15.50 -7.32
CA LEU A 476 -3.62 14.88 -7.65
C LEU A 476 -3.86 13.41 -8.05
N GLU A 477 -3.50 13.09 -9.29
CA GLU A 477 -3.42 11.71 -9.77
C GLU A 477 -2.17 11.04 -9.18
N TYR A 478 -2.32 9.82 -8.67
CA TYR A 478 -1.20 9.03 -8.17
C TYR A 478 -0.47 8.35 -9.33
N GLY A 479 0.85 8.51 -9.35
CA GLY A 479 1.75 7.86 -10.30
C GLY A 479 2.08 6.43 -9.91
N GLU A 480 1.96 6.11 -8.62
CA GLU A 480 2.17 4.77 -8.05
C GLU A 480 0.96 4.37 -7.18
N LEU A 481 0.67 3.08 -7.10
CA LEU A 481 -0.44 2.62 -6.25
C LEU A 481 -0.11 2.89 -4.78
N SER A 482 -1.04 3.55 -4.10
CA SER A 482 -0.94 3.84 -2.68
C SER A 482 -2.25 3.53 -1.97
N THR A 483 -2.18 3.31 -0.67
CA THR A 483 -3.36 3.17 0.20
C THR A 483 -3.45 4.30 1.20
N SER A 484 -2.59 5.31 1.07
CA SER A 484 -2.55 6.43 1.99
C SER A 484 -2.91 7.71 1.26
N ALA A 485 -3.83 8.48 1.82
CA ALA A 485 -4.12 9.84 1.40
C ALA A 485 -3.65 10.82 2.48
N ARG A 486 -3.10 11.96 2.04
CA ARG A 486 -2.71 13.06 2.92
C ARG A 486 -3.12 14.38 2.30
N GLY A 487 -3.64 15.26 3.13
CA GLY A 487 -3.98 16.63 2.78
C GLY A 487 -3.20 17.63 3.62
N ARG A 488 -3.00 18.83 3.07
CA ARG A 488 -2.52 20.01 3.77
C ARG A 488 -3.42 21.17 3.42
N VAL A 489 -3.83 21.93 4.43
CA VAL A 489 -4.56 23.18 4.26
C VAL A 489 -3.86 24.26 5.07
N SER A 490 -3.73 25.45 4.51
CA SER A 490 -3.16 26.59 5.25
C SER A 490 -4.24 27.58 5.65
N VAL A 491 -4.10 28.13 6.86
CA VAL A 491 -4.83 29.35 7.28
C VAL A 491 -3.90 30.57 7.17
N GLY A 492 -4.44 31.78 7.17
CA GLY A 492 -3.61 32.97 7.04
C GLY A 492 -4.38 34.28 7.11
N ALA A 493 -3.85 35.33 6.49
CA ALA A 493 -4.54 36.60 6.44
C ALA A 493 -5.48 36.68 5.24
N ARG A 494 -6.60 37.39 5.41
CA ARG A 494 -7.53 37.68 4.32
C ARG A 494 -6.89 38.52 3.23
N SER A 495 -7.01 38.05 1.98
CA SER A 495 -6.46 38.72 0.80
C SER A 495 -7.25 39.97 0.38
N ASP A 496 -8.51 40.08 0.79
CA ASP A 496 -9.46 41.13 0.42
C ASP A 496 -9.58 42.29 1.41
N SER A 497 -8.80 42.27 2.49
CA SER A 497 -8.77 43.29 3.53
C SER A 497 -8.52 44.70 2.98
N GLU A 498 -9.29 45.69 3.44
CA GLU A 498 -9.04 47.10 3.11
C GLU A 498 -7.73 47.59 3.78
N PRO A 499 -6.94 48.49 3.17
CA PRO A 499 -5.74 48.99 3.84
C PRO A 499 -6.10 49.82 5.08
N ARG A 500 -5.56 49.45 6.24
CA ARG A 500 -5.70 50.24 7.48
C ARG A 500 -4.70 51.41 7.54
N ASP A 501 -5.00 52.42 8.35
CA ASP A 501 -4.13 53.58 8.62
C ASP A 501 -3.13 53.26 9.75
N GLU A 502 -2.53 52.07 9.68
CA GLU A 502 -1.59 51.52 10.65
C GLU A 502 -0.56 50.64 9.92
N THR A 503 0.51 50.24 10.61
CA THR A 503 1.51 49.32 10.05
C THR A 503 1.36 47.93 10.69
N PRO A 504 1.26 46.85 9.89
CA PRO A 504 1.10 46.86 8.44
C PRO A 504 -0.26 47.37 7.97
N ARG A 505 -0.35 47.74 6.70
CA ARG A 505 -1.62 48.12 6.06
C ARG A 505 -2.49 46.92 5.68
N TYR A 506 -1.87 45.78 5.41
CA TYR A 506 -2.52 44.54 4.97
C TYR A 506 -2.11 43.36 5.85
N GLY A 507 -2.81 42.23 5.71
CA GLY A 507 -2.42 40.99 6.37
C GLY A 507 -2.68 40.97 7.88
N TYR A 508 -3.74 41.66 8.32
CA TYR A 508 -4.12 41.81 9.73
C TYR A 508 -5.48 41.18 10.08
N GLU A 509 -6.34 40.88 9.09
CA GLU A 509 -7.61 40.19 9.32
C GLU A 509 -7.41 38.68 9.13
N PRO A 510 -7.79 37.84 10.12
CA PRO A 510 -7.63 36.40 10.03
C PRO A 510 -8.60 35.80 9.02
N LEU A 511 -8.15 34.75 8.33
CA LEU A 511 -8.96 33.91 7.46
C LEU A 511 -9.17 32.55 8.14
N ALA A 512 -10.41 32.27 8.51
CA ALA A 512 -10.80 31.03 9.19
C ALA A 512 -11.05 29.90 8.19
N LEU A 513 -10.75 28.66 8.60
CA LEU A 513 -11.19 27.45 7.92
C LEU A 513 -12.56 27.03 8.46
N ASP A 514 -13.56 26.95 7.58
CA ASP A 514 -14.94 26.57 7.91
C ASP A 514 -15.17 25.07 7.75
N THR A 515 -14.78 24.48 6.62
CA THR A 515 -14.95 23.04 6.34
C THR A 515 -13.82 22.51 5.46
N LEU A 516 -13.60 21.20 5.49
CA LEU A 516 -12.74 20.50 4.54
C LEU A 516 -13.33 19.14 4.14
N GLU A 517 -13.04 18.70 2.92
CA GLU A 517 -13.42 17.40 2.39
C GLU A 517 -12.27 16.82 1.58
N LEU A 518 -11.73 15.69 2.04
CA LEU A 518 -10.74 14.88 1.34
C LEU A 518 -11.44 13.69 0.67
N ARG A 519 -11.29 13.58 -0.65
CA ARG A 519 -11.83 12.50 -1.47
C ARG A 519 -10.70 11.68 -2.09
N GLY A 520 -11.03 10.44 -2.45
CA GLY A 520 -10.14 9.55 -3.17
C GLY A 520 -10.90 8.69 -4.18
N VAL A 521 -10.29 8.44 -5.32
CA VAL A 521 -10.77 7.45 -6.29
C VAL A 521 -10.20 6.09 -5.89
N LEU A 522 -11.08 5.27 -5.32
CA LEU A 522 -10.74 3.93 -4.85
C LEU A 522 -10.88 2.94 -6.02
N ASP A 523 -9.79 2.22 -6.28
CA ASP A 523 -9.71 1.18 -7.30
C ASP A 523 -9.75 -0.20 -6.63
N SER A 524 -10.61 -1.08 -7.14
CA SER A 524 -10.82 -2.44 -6.63
C SER A 524 -9.70 -3.44 -6.98
N THR A 525 -8.60 -2.99 -7.58
CA THR A 525 -7.42 -3.83 -7.86
C THR A 525 -6.93 -4.46 -6.56
N PRO A 526 -6.87 -5.80 -6.47
CA PRO A 526 -6.32 -6.45 -5.30
C PRO A 526 -4.81 -6.23 -5.21
N VAL A 527 -4.35 -5.67 -4.10
CA VAL A 527 -2.96 -5.26 -3.86
C VAL A 527 -2.42 -5.94 -2.61
N LEU A 528 -1.16 -6.37 -2.67
CA LEU A 528 -0.41 -6.82 -1.50
C LEU A 528 0.32 -5.63 -0.87
N THR A 529 0.19 -5.48 0.44
CA THR A 529 0.83 -4.39 1.20
C THR A 529 1.71 -4.95 2.32
N ASN A 530 2.98 -4.50 2.37
CA ASN A 530 4.02 -4.80 3.35
C ASN A 530 4.06 -6.28 3.74
N ARG A 531 4.25 -7.14 2.74
CA ARG A 531 4.18 -8.58 2.91
C ARG A 531 5.52 -9.24 2.63
N SER A 532 5.97 -10.03 3.58
CA SER A 532 7.16 -10.89 3.43
C SER A 532 6.72 -12.34 3.33
N PHE A 533 7.17 -13.01 2.27
CA PHE A 533 6.96 -14.42 2.05
C PHE A 533 8.24 -15.18 2.37
N ASP A 534 8.16 -16.14 3.29
CA ASP A 534 9.17 -17.18 3.51
C ASP A 534 8.45 -18.54 3.56
N ASN A 535 8.06 -19.02 2.39
CA ASN A 535 7.27 -20.24 2.27
C ASN A 535 7.52 -20.97 0.94
N ARG A 536 6.85 -22.10 0.72
CA ARG A 536 6.86 -22.77 -0.59
C ARG A 536 6.11 -21.90 -1.60
N LEU A 537 6.59 -21.84 -2.84
CA LEU A 537 5.97 -21.04 -3.90
C LEU A 537 4.48 -21.38 -4.08
N MET A 538 4.09 -22.65 -4.03
CA MET A 538 2.68 -23.05 -4.07
C MET A 538 1.84 -22.43 -2.95
N ASP A 539 2.35 -22.42 -1.71
CA ASP A 539 1.61 -21.87 -0.56
C ASP A 539 1.46 -20.35 -0.73
N VAL A 540 2.47 -19.66 -1.27
CA VAL A 540 2.42 -18.23 -1.60
C VAL A 540 1.38 -17.97 -2.70
N LEU A 541 1.36 -18.76 -3.77
CA LEU A 541 0.37 -18.62 -4.85
C LEU A 541 -1.06 -18.83 -4.34
N GLN A 542 -1.31 -19.82 -3.49
CA GLN A 542 -2.61 -20.02 -2.85
C GLN A 542 -3.02 -18.80 -2.01
N GLU A 543 -2.11 -18.31 -1.18
CA GLU A 543 -2.35 -17.15 -0.31
C GLU A 543 -2.60 -15.85 -1.09
N VAL A 544 -1.96 -15.67 -2.25
CA VAL A 544 -2.20 -14.51 -3.13
C VAL A 544 -3.49 -14.67 -3.93
N ALA A 545 -3.86 -15.90 -4.31
CA ALA A 545 -5.10 -16.20 -5.01
C ALA A 545 -6.31 -15.88 -4.13
N ASP A 546 -6.24 -16.29 -2.87
CA ASP A 546 -7.29 -16.05 -1.87
C ASP A 546 -7.53 -14.54 -1.67
N ILE A 547 -6.46 -13.74 -1.57
CA ILE A 547 -6.57 -12.27 -1.41
C ILE A 547 -7.12 -11.60 -2.67
N GLY A 548 -6.65 -12.02 -3.85
CA GLY A 548 -7.04 -11.36 -5.09
C GLY A 548 -8.34 -11.87 -5.71
N ASN A 549 -9.02 -12.81 -5.04
CA ASN A 549 -10.13 -13.57 -5.60
C ASN A 549 -9.79 -14.16 -6.99
N PHE A 550 -8.62 -14.80 -7.08
CA PHE A 550 -8.18 -15.51 -8.27
C PHE A 550 -8.29 -17.02 -8.09
N ALA A 551 -8.35 -17.72 -9.22
CA ALA A 551 -8.16 -19.15 -9.30
C ALA A 551 -7.02 -19.44 -10.29
N PHE A 552 -6.26 -20.49 -10.02
CA PHE A 552 -5.23 -20.95 -10.95
C PHE A 552 -5.23 -22.46 -11.13
N GLU A 553 -4.73 -22.89 -12.28
CA GLU A 553 -4.50 -24.30 -12.58
C GLU A 553 -3.29 -24.47 -13.50
N ILE A 554 -2.76 -25.69 -13.53
CA ILE A 554 -1.55 -26.02 -14.29
C ILE A 554 -1.94 -26.99 -15.41
N ARG A 555 -1.73 -26.55 -16.65
CA ARG A 555 -2.06 -27.31 -17.87
C ARG A 555 -0.79 -27.70 -18.62
N ALA A 556 -0.93 -28.58 -19.60
CA ALA A 556 0.11 -28.85 -20.59
C ALA A 556 -0.33 -28.26 -21.94
N ASP A 557 0.58 -27.59 -22.65
CA ASP A 557 0.34 -27.07 -23.99
C ASP A 557 0.43 -28.20 -25.07
N ASP A 558 0.28 -27.84 -26.35
CA ASP A 558 0.39 -28.78 -27.49
C ASP A 558 1.78 -29.42 -27.62
N SER A 559 2.81 -28.78 -27.06
CA SER A 559 4.21 -29.21 -27.04
C SER A 559 4.51 -30.14 -25.85
N GLY A 560 3.66 -30.11 -24.82
CA GLY A 560 3.80 -30.85 -23.57
C GLY A 560 4.46 -30.05 -22.45
N ASP A 561 4.72 -28.76 -22.65
CA ASP A 561 5.25 -27.82 -21.67
C ASP A 561 4.14 -27.39 -20.70
N LEU A 562 4.52 -27.15 -19.44
CA LEU A 562 3.56 -26.78 -18.41
C LEU A 562 3.28 -25.27 -18.47
N VAL A 563 1.99 -24.94 -18.43
CA VAL A 563 1.46 -23.57 -18.40
C VAL A 563 0.71 -23.33 -17.10
N VAL A 564 1.03 -22.26 -16.38
CA VAL A 564 0.26 -21.79 -15.22
C VAL A 564 -0.75 -20.76 -15.71
N HIS A 565 -2.04 -21.09 -15.57
CA HIS A 565 -3.14 -20.18 -15.90
C HIS A 565 -3.70 -19.56 -14.62
N TRP A 566 -3.74 -18.24 -14.54
CA TRP A 566 -4.19 -17.47 -13.38
C TRP A 566 -5.25 -16.45 -13.81
N THR A 567 -6.46 -16.52 -13.24
CA THR A 567 -7.61 -15.74 -13.72
C THR A 567 -8.67 -15.55 -12.62
N GLN A 568 -9.51 -14.52 -12.70
CA GLN A 568 -10.73 -14.44 -11.88
C GLN A 568 -11.85 -15.26 -12.55
N LEU A 569 -12.71 -15.89 -11.74
CA LEU A 569 -13.88 -16.60 -12.27
C LEU A 569 -14.70 -15.64 -13.15
N GLU A 570 -15.20 -16.12 -14.30
CA GLU A 570 -15.88 -15.37 -15.38
C GLU A 570 -15.03 -14.54 -16.36
N GLN A 571 -13.74 -14.32 -16.12
CA GLN A 571 -12.93 -13.50 -17.03
C GLN A 571 -12.70 -14.19 -18.39
N ARG A 572 -12.59 -15.52 -18.37
CA ARG A 572 -12.38 -16.34 -19.57
C ARG A 572 -13.69 -16.98 -20.03
N SER A 573 -13.94 -16.91 -21.34
CA SER A 573 -14.99 -17.70 -21.99
C SER A 573 -14.43 -19.04 -22.43
N SER A 574 -15.07 -20.12 -22.02
CA SER A 574 -14.66 -21.49 -22.33
C SER A 574 -15.48 -22.12 -23.46
N ASP A 575 -14.86 -23.03 -24.22
CA ASP A 575 -15.52 -23.92 -25.19
C ASP A 575 -16.03 -25.23 -24.55
N ALA A 576 -15.79 -25.45 -23.26
CA ALA A 576 -16.26 -26.63 -22.52
C ALA A 576 -17.80 -26.66 -22.44
N ASP A 577 -18.38 -27.85 -22.51
CA ASP A 577 -19.83 -28.02 -22.40
C ASP A 577 -20.26 -27.87 -20.93
N PRO A 578 -20.99 -26.80 -20.56
CA PRO A 578 -21.35 -26.54 -19.17
C PRO A 578 -22.37 -27.55 -18.62
N ASP A 579 -23.03 -28.32 -19.49
CA ASP A 579 -23.98 -29.38 -19.09
C ASP A 579 -23.29 -30.59 -18.43
N LEU A 580 -21.95 -30.65 -18.43
CA LEU A 580 -21.16 -31.74 -17.85
C LEU A 580 -21.01 -31.62 -16.33
N ALA A 581 -21.11 -30.41 -15.76
CA ALA A 581 -21.05 -30.20 -14.32
C ALA A 581 -22.45 -30.30 -13.69
N SER A 582 -22.53 -30.85 -12.47
CA SER A 582 -23.77 -30.83 -11.69
C SER A 582 -23.69 -29.79 -10.57
N TYR A 583 -24.78 -29.08 -10.36
CA TYR A 583 -24.86 -27.95 -9.43
C TYR A 583 -25.84 -28.26 -8.28
N GLU A 584 -25.37 -28.14 -7.06
CA GLU A 584 -26.20 -28.05 -5.86
C GLU A 584 -26.06 -26.62 -5.30
N ILE A 585 -27.18 -26.00 -4.98
CA ILE A 585 -27.21 -24.62 -4.48
C ILE A 585 -27.86 -24.65 -3.11
N ASP A 586 -27.11 -24.22 -2.09
CA ASP A 586 -27.64 -23.88 -0.78
C ASP A 586 -27.80 -22.37 -0.67
N LYS A 587 -28.99 -21.92 -0.28
CA LYS A 587 -29.28 -20.49 -0.10
C LYS A 587 -29.76 -20.29 1.32
N GLN A 588 -28.95 -19.58 2.09
CA GLN A 588 -29.25 -19.28 3.48
C GLN A 588 -29.33 -17.78 3.74
N THR A 589 -30.06 -17.42 4.80
CA THR A 589 -30.14 -16.04 5.28
C THR A 589 -29.70 -15.90 6.73
N GLU A 590 -29.31 -17.00 7.40
CA GLU A 590 -29.02 -17.00 8.85
C GLU A 590 -27.91 -16.03 9.21
N ASP A 591 -26.82 -16.03 8.42
CA ASP A 591 -25.61 -15.24 8.66
C ASP A 591 -25.52 -13.95 7.82
N VAL A 592 -26.62 -13.52 7.19
CA VAL A 592 -26.66 -12.25 6.45
C VAL A 592 -26.53 -11.07 7.41
N VAL A 593 -25.68 -10.10 7.06
CA VAL A 593 -25.53 -8.85 7.79
C VAL A 593 -26.45 -7.82 7.16
N GLU A 594 -27.49 -7.45 7.90
CA GLU A 594 -28.50 -6.46 7.47
C GLU A 594 -28.15 -5.05 7.97
N ARG A 595 -27.28 -4.97 8.99
CA ARG A 595 -26.75 -3.74 9.56
C ARG A 595 -25.33 -3.94 10.05
N ALA A 596 -24.43 -3.03 9.71
CA ALA A 596 -23.07 -2.98 10.27
C ALA A 596 -22.85 -1.66 10.99
N ILE A 597 -22.22 -1.72 12.17
CA ILE A 597 -21.76 -0.55 12.92
C ILE A 597 -20.26 -0.72 13.13
N VAL A 598 -19.47 0.25 12.68
CA VAL A 598 -18.00 0.20 12.73
C VAL A 598 -17.50 1.36 13.59
N TYR A 599 -16.60 1.09 14.51
CA TYR A 599 -15.89 2.11 15.30
C TYR A 599 -14.42 2.18 14.90
N GLY A 600 -13.93 3.39 14.70
CA GLY A 600 -12.53 3.65 14.35
C GLY A 600 -11.57 3.73 15.54
N GLY A 601 -10.41 4.32 15.25
CA GLY A 601 -9.38 4.72 16.20
C GLY A 601 -9.87 5.76 17.20
N ALA A 602 -9.19 5.87 18.34
CA ALA A 602 -9.54 6.89 19.32
C ALA A 602 -8.78 8.18 19.00
N ALA A 603 -9.51 9.29 18.84
CA ALA A 603 -8.99 10.63 18.65
C ALA A 603 -9.34 11.51 19.86
N ARG A 604 -8.44 12.40 20.26
CA ARG A 604 -8.65 13.37 21.33
C ARG A 604 -9.43 14.57 20.78
N VAL A 605 -10.51 14.94 21.46
CA VAL A 605 -11.26 16.19 21.22
C VAL A 605 -11.26 17.01 22.50
N THR A 606 -11.10 18.33 22.37
CA THR A 606 -10.82 19.21 23.51
C THR A 606 -11.72 20.44 23.54
N ARG A 607 -11.96 20.97 24.74
CA ARG A 607 -12.72 22.20 24.98
C ARG A 607 -14.13 22.17 24.37
N GLN A 608 -14.75 21.01 24.26
CA GLN A 608 -16.09 20.88 23.69
C GLN A 608 -17.14 21.35 24.70
N SER A 609 -18.12 22.14 24.28
CA SER A 609 -19.10 22.77 25.19
C SER A 609 -20.39 21.96 25.30
N VAL A 610 -20.92 21.84 26.51
CA VAL A 610 -22.25 21.26 26.73
C VAL A 610 -22.96 21.94 27.90
N GLU A 611 -24.25 22.21 27.75
CA GLU A 611 -25.12 22.63 28.84
C GLU A 611 -25.67 21.38 29.55
N VAL A 612 -25.35 21.21 30.82
CA VAL A 612 -25.81 20.05 31.60
C VAL A 612 -27.16 20.34 32.28
N GLU A 613 -28.04 19.36 32.28
CA GLU A 613 -29.32 19.43 33.00
C GLU A 613 -29.31 18.54 34.25
N LEU A 614 -29.98 18.99 35.31
CA LEU A 614 -30.02 18.29 36.58
C LEU A 614 -30.90 17.03 36.49
N GLU A 615 -30.29 15.86 36.71
CA GLU A 615 -30.92 14.54 36.62
C GLU A 615 -31.51 14.15 35.25
N GLU A 616 -31.30 14.97 34.21
CA GLU A 616 -31.76 14.75 32.84
C GLU A 616 -30.59 14.50 31.88
N TRP A 617 -30.74 13.52 30.97
CA TRP A 617 -29.68 13.13 30.05
C TRP A 617 -29.66 14.03 28.83
N VAL A 618 -28.58 14.79 28.68
CA VAL A 618 -28.29 15.65 27.53
C VAL A 618 -27.28 14.95 26.61
N ASP A 619 -27.46 15.13 25.31
CA ASP A 619 -26.51 14.63 24.31
C ASP A 619 -25.18 15.39 24.41
N LEU A 620 -24.08 14.64 24.45
CA LEU A 620 -22.74 15.24 24.36
C LEU A 620 -22.51 15.74 22.92
N PRO A 621 -21.64 16.74 22.72
CA PRO A 621 -21.30 17.31 21.42
C PRO A 621 -20.42 16.36 20.58
N PHE A 622 -20.60 15.05 20.70
CA PHE A 622 -19.89 14.04 19.94
C PHE A 622 -20.91 13.20 19.15
N PRO A 623 -21.60 13.78 18.15
CA PRO A 623 -22.50 13.01 17.30
C PRO A 623 -21.71 11.89 16.60
N ASP A 624 -22.38 10.78 16.33
CA ASP A 624 -21.81 9.68 15.53
C ASP A 624 -20.41 9.24 15.98
N SER A 625 -20.20 9.23 17.30
CA SER A 625 -18.95 8.85 17.94
C SER A 625 -19.24 8.04 19.19
N ARG A 626 -18.29 7.20 19.59
CA ARG A 626 -18.31 6.48 20.87
C ARG A 626 -17.24 7.02 21.79
N LEU A 627 -17.66 7.48 22.97
CA LEU A 627 -16.76 7.93 24.01
C LEU A 627 -15.94 6.75 24.55
N VAL A 628 -14.61 6.89 24.61
CA VAL A 628 -13.74 5.89 25.23
C VAL A 628 -13.94 5.91 26.75
N GLU A 629 -14.15 4.74 27.33
CA GLU A 629 -14.48 4.64 28.75
C GLU A 629 -13.40 5.27 29.64
N ARG A 630 -13.82 6.22 30.49
CA ARG A 630 -12.98 6.90 31.48
C ARG A 630 -11.86 7.77 30.88
N LYS A 631 -12.00 8.21 29.63
CA LYS A 631 -11.08 9.16 29.00
C LYS A 631 -11.64 10.58 28.89
N GLU A 632 -12.75 10.85 29.57
CA GLU A 632 -13.32 12.18 29.72
C GLU A 632 -12.73 12.98 30.89
N THR A 633 -12.65 14.29 30.72
CA THR A 633 -12.46 15.30 31.77
C THR A 633 -13.53 16.38 31.58
N VAL A 634 -14.25 16.73 32.64
CA VAL A 634 -15.30 17.78 32.60
C VAL A 634 -14.89 18.89 33.57
N TYR A 635 -14.90 20.14 33.12
CA TYR A 635 -14.40 21.27 33.91
C TYR A 635 -15.16 22.58 33.62
N ASP A 636 -15.02 23.54 34.53
CA ASP A 636 -15.62 24.88 34.39
C ASP A 636 -14.86 25.72 33.34
N PRO A 637 -15.54 26.34 32.36
CA PRO A 637 -14.89 27.14 31.31
C PRO A 637 -14.18 28.41 31.80
N SER A 638 -14.47 28.88 33.02
CA SER A 638 -13.98 30.17 33.55
C SER A 638 -12.86 29.99 34.57
N GLU A 639 -12.89 28.89 35.33
CA GLU A 639 -11.98 28.65 36.45
C GLU A 639 -11.11 27.39 36.27
N ASP A 640 -11.31 26.61 35.20
CA ASP A 640 -10.65 25.32 34.91
C ASP A 640 -10.76 24.29 36.06
N ASP A 641 -11.75 24.46 36.94
CA ASP A 641 -12.02 23.54 38.04
C ASP A 641 -12.66 22.25 37.49
N GLU A 642 -12.01 21.11 37.74
CA GLU A 642 -12.50 19.79 37.31
C GLU A 642 -13.66 19.26 38.16
N TYR A 643 -14.66 18.68 37.51
CA TYR A 643 -15.76 17.96 38.10
C TYR A 643 -15.49 16.45 38.15
N SER A 644 -16.02 15.76 39.15
CA SER A 644 -15.80 14.34 39.39
C SER A 644 -16.98 13.47 38.94
N ARG A 645 -16.71 12.49 38.08
CA ARG A 645 -17.72 11.50 37.65
C ARG A 645 -18.25 10.67 38.83
N GLY A 646 -19.57 10.56 38.91
CA GLY A 646 -20.29 9.81 39.94
C GLY A 646 -20.53 10.61 41.23
N GLU A 647 -19.92 11.80 41.34
CA GLU A 647 -20.19 12.78 42.40
C GLU A 647 -20.94 13.99 41.81
N ASP A 648 -20.38 14.60 40.76
CA ASP A 648 -20.93 15.80 40.13
C ASP A 648 -21.79 15.50 38.90
N TYR A 649 -21.35 14.56 38.07
CA TYR A 649 -22.04 14.19 36.82
C TYR A 649 -22.04 12.67 36.59
N ALA A 650 -22.90 12.20 35.68
CA ALA A 650 -22.87 10.83 35.16
C ALA A 650 -22.82 10.83 33.63
N ILE A 651 -22.17 9.80 33.06
CA ILE A 651 -22.03 9.60 31.61
C ILE A 651 -22.64 8.29 31.16
N ARG A 652 -23.23 8.32 29.96
CA ARG A 652 -23.55 7.16 29.12
C ARG A 652 -22.61 7.17 27.92
N TYR A 653 -21.70 6.20 27.88
CA TYR A 653 -20.68 6.08 26.84
C TYR A 653 -21.23 5.70 25.45
N SER A 654 -22.45 5.17 25.38
CA SER A 654 -23.09 4.76 24.14
C SER A 654 -24.61 4.77 24.31
N THR A 655 -25.31 5.17 23.25
CA THR A 655 -26.76 5.04 23.10
C THR A 655 -27.08 4.20 21.87
N GLU A 656 -28.36 3.89 21.65
CA GLU A 656 -28.81 3.14 20.46
C GLU A 656 -28.42 3.83 19.14
N ASN A 657 -28.35 5.17 19.16
CA ASN A 657 -27.93 5.99 18.02
C ASN A 657 -26.42 6.33 18.05
N GLY A 658 -25.63 5.66 18.91
CA GLY A 658 -24.19 5.90 19.05
C GLY A 658 -23.83 7.08 19.96
N GLN A 659 -24.55 8.20 19.90
CA GLN A 659 -24.21 9.45 20.60
C GLN A 659 -24.14 9.31 22.14
N PRO A 660 -23.03 9.68 22.80
CA PRO A 660 -22.89 9.59 24.25
C PRO A 660 -23.65 10.73 24.94
N ARG A 661 -23.97 10.55 26.23
CA ARG A 661 -24.80 11.50 27.00
C ARG A 661 -24.20 11.81 28.36
N ILE A 662 -24.46 13.01 28.86
CA ILE A 662 -24.10 13.48 30.19
C ILE A 662 -25.33 13.95 30.97
N LYS A 663 -25.28 13.89 32.30
CA LYS A 663 -26.24 14.56 33.18
C LYS A 663 -25.58 15.06 34.46
N ALA A 664 -26.06 16.16 35.01
CA ALA A 664 -25.67 16.61 36.35
C ALA A 664 -26.40 15.81 37.44
N LEU A 665 -25.77 15.65 38.61
CA LEU A 665 -26.31 14.89 39.74
C LEU A 665 -26.86 15.83 40.84
N GLU A 666 -28.00 15.48 41.44
CA GLU A 666 -28.70 16.32 42.44
C GLU A 666 -27.85 16.71 43.67
N ASP A 667 -26.92 15.84 44.07
CA ASP A 667 -26.01 16.05 45.21
C ASP A 667 -24.60 16.54 44.78
N GLY A 668 -24.42 16.88 43.50
CA GLY A 668 -23.15 17.27 42.88
C GLY A 668 -22.84 18.77 42.93
N GLY A 669 -21.68 19.14 42.38
CA GLY A 669 -21.18 20.51 42.23
C GLY A 669 -21.64 21.24 40.97
N LEU A 670 -22.45 20.62 40.12
CA LEU A 670 -22.99 21.20 38.88
C LEU A 670 -24.42 21.72 39.08
N ASP A 671 -24.68 22.93 38.61
CA ASP A 671 -26.02 23.55 38.61
C ASP A 671 -26.84 23.16 37.35
N ASP A 672 -28.16 23.26 37.46
CA ASP A 672 -29.09 23.04 36.33
C ASP A 672 -28.92 24.11 35.24
N GLY A 673 -28.66 23.69 34.00
CA GLY A 673 -28.39 24.57 32.87
C GLY A 673 -26.97 25.17 32.88
N GLN A 674 -26.04 24.60 33.66
CA GLN A 674 -24.66 25.07 33.68
C GLN A 674 -23.92 24.63 32.40
N THR A 675 -23.20 25.54 31.76
CA THR A 675 -22.27 25.21 30.67
C THR A 675 -20.96 24.70 31.23
N VAL A 676 -20.52 23.53 30.77
CA VAL A 676 -19.23 22.92 31.09
C VAL A 676 -18.41 22.68 29.83
N ARG A 677 -17.10 22.56 29.98
CA ARG A 677 -16.20 22.07 28.93
C ARG A 677 -15.88 20.60 29.16
N ILE A 678 -15.75 19.85 28.07
CA ILE A 678 -15.38 18.44 28.09
C ILE A 678 -14.21 18.20 27.14
N ASP A 679 -13.17 17.54 27.65
CA ASP A 679 -12.13 16.93 26.83
C ASP A 679 -12.31 15.42 26.89
N ALA A 680 -12.18 14.74 25.76
CA ALA A 680 -12.44 13.31 25.70
C ALA A 680 -11.68 12.61 24.58
N ASP A 681 -11.43 11.30 24.76
CA ASP A 681 -11.07 10.44 23.64
C ASP A 681 -12.37 9.85 23.07
N VAL A 682 -12.59 10.03 21.77
CA VAL A 682 -13.77 9.56 21.05
C VAL A 682 -13.35 8.69 19.86
N LYS A 683 -14.18 7.70 19.53
CA LYS A 683 -14.00 6.88 18.33
C LYS A 683 -15.06 7.25 17.31
N PRO A 684 -14.71 7.57 16.06
CA PRO A 684 -15.70 7.82 15.03
C PRO A 684 -16.55 6.54 14.84
N ARG A 685 -17.83 6.72 14.51
CA ARG A 685 -18.79 5.63 14.30
C ARG A 685 -19.41 5.75 12.92
N GLY A 686 -19.23 4.72 12.11
CA GLY A 686 -19.97 4.52 10.88
C GLY A 686 -21.09 3.50 11.03
N GLU A 687 -22.15 3.64 10.24
CA GLU A 687 -23.27 2.71 10.20
C GLU A 687 -23.87 2.60 8.80
N PHE A 688 -24.11 1.37 8.36
CA PHE A 688 -24.89 1.08 7.17
C PHE A 688 -26.01 0.09 7.47
N VAL A 689 -27.19 0.32 6.89
CA VAL A 689 -28.38 -0.51 7.06
C VAL A 689 -28.98 -0.81 5.69
N GLN A 690 -29.25 -2.08 5.40
CA GLN A 690 -29.90 -2.49 4.16
C GLN A 690 -31.35 -1.94 4.09
N GLY A 691 -31.70 -1.31 2.95
CA GLY A 691 -32.83 -0.39 2.82
C GLY A 691 -34.26 -0.92 3.07
N ASP A 692 -34.46 -2.23 3.23
CA ASP A 692 -35.78 -2.86 3.44
C ASP A 692 -35.99 -3.43 4.86
N VAL A 693 -35.01 -3.25 5.75
CA VAL A 693 -35.04 -3.83 7.10
C VAL A 693 -35.84 -2.93 8.05
N ARG A 694 -36.74 -3.51 8.85
CA ARG A 694 -37.47 -2.75 9.88
C ARG A 694 -36.55 -2.45 11.05
N ASP A 695 -36.56 -1.20 11.51
CA ASP A 695 -35.86 -0.76 12.73
C ASP A 695 -36.08 -1.75 13.89
N GLY A 696 -34.98 -2.29 14.42
CA GLY A 696 -34.94 -3.20 15.56
C GLY A 696 -34.93 -4.70 15.25
N ASP A 697 -35.19 -5.10 14.00
CA ASP A 697 -35.16 -6.51 13.57
C ASP A 697 -33.89 -6.87 12.76
N ALA A 698 -33.02 -5.90 12.47
CA ALA A 698 -31.81 -6.07 11.65
C ALA A 698 -30.78 -6.98 12.29
N ARG A 699 -30.30 -7.99 11.54
CA ARG A 699 -29.09 -8.75 11.88
C ARG A 699 -27.89 -7.83 11.88
N THR A 700 -27.42 -7.49 13.08
CA THR A 700 -26.43 -6.43 13.30
C THR A 700 -25.07 -7.01 13.64
N VAL A 701 -24.03 -6.59 12.91
CA VAL A 701 -22.63 -6.76 13.31
C VAL A 701 -22.09 -5.45 13.87
N ILE A 702 -21.23 -5.54 14.90
CA ILE A 702 -20.59 -4.37 15.52
C ILE A 702 -19.09 -4.64 15.60
N GLU A 703 -18.30 -3.85 14.89
CA GLU A 703 -16.85 -4.02 14.81
C GLU A 703 -16.09 -2.80 15.32
N ASP A 704 -14.88 -3.06 15.82
CA ASP A 704 -13.91 -2.05 16.25
C ASP A 704 -12.63 -2.25 15.42
N ILE A 705 -12.26 -1.24 14.63
CA ILE A 705 -11.16 -1.25 13.67
C ILE A 705 -10.30 0.00 13.93
N PRO A 706 -9.28 -0.11 14.81
CA PRO A 706 -8.53 1.06 15.30
C PRO A 706 -7.83 1.92 14.23
N GLY A 707 -7.50 1.38 13.07
CA GLY A 707 -6.81 2.16 12.03
C GLY A 707 -7.73 2.94 11.08
N LEU A 708 -9.04 2.96 11.34
CA LEU A 708 -9.95 3.90 10.66
C LEU A 708 -9.97 5.22 11.44
N ALA A 709 -9.49 6.30 10.83
CA ALA A 709 -9.38 7.62 11.46
C ALA A 709 -10.64 8.49 11.36
N SER A 710 -11.60 8.18 10.49
CA SER A 710 -12.75 9.02 10.17
C SER A 710 -14.06 8.25 10.20
N ARG A 711 -15.17 8.99 10.34
CA ARG A 711 -16.52 8.44 10.22
C ARG A 711 -16.77 7.87 8.83
N GLN A 712 -16.40 8.59 7.77
CA GLN A 712 -16.68 8.20 6.40
C GLN A 712 -15.99 6.87 6.06
N MET A 713 -14.76 6.65 6.56
CA MET A 713 -14.11 5.34 6.46
C MET A 713 -14.88 4.24 7.21
N CYS A 714 -15.39 4.54 8.40
CA CYS A 714 -16.23 3.59 9.13
C CYS A 714 -17.52 3.29 8.37
N ASP A 715 -18.13 4.29 7.72
CA ASP A 715 -19.33 4.13 6.88
C ASP A 715 -19.03 3.26 5.65
N GLN A 716 -17.89 3.45 5.00
CA GLN A 716 -17.46 2.63 3.87
C GLN A 716 -17.21 1.17 4.26
N VAL A 717 -16.54 0.94 5.39
CA VAL A 717 -16.37 -0.43 5.89
C VAL A 717 -17.72 -1.03 6.31
N ALA A 718 -18.61 -0.25 6.91
CA ALA A 718 -19.95 -0.72 7.25
C ALA A 718 -20.77 -1.09 5.99
N LEU A 719 -20.68 -0.28 4.93
CA LEU A 719 -21.28 -0.56 3.62
C LEU A 719 -20.72 -1.88 3.07
N TYR A 720 -19.39 -1.98 2.98
CA TYR A 720 -18.69 -3.17 2.48
C TYR A 720 -19.12 -4.45 3.22
N LEU A 721 -19.20 -4.43 4.55
CA LEU A 721 -19.63 -5.59 5.35
C LEU A 721 -21.08 -6.03 5.08
N VAL A 722 -21.96 -5.09 4.74
CA VAL A 722 -23.36 -5.40 4.40
C VAL A 722 -23.48 -5.89 2.95
N GLU A 723 -22.79 -5.23 2.01
CA GLU A 723 -22.81 -5.58 0.59
C GLU A 723 -22.21 -6.96 0.32
N GLU A 724 -21.13 -7.34 1.02
CA GLU A 724 -20.50 -8.66 0.89
C GLU A 724 -21.47 -9.81 1.19
N THR A 725 -22.38 -9.66 2.16
CA THR A 725 -23.37 -10.71 2.47
C THR A 725 -24.64 -10.66 1.61
N GLY A 726 -24.88 -9.54 0.92
CA GLY A 726 -26.05 -9.30 0.08
C GLY A 726 -27.39 -9.53 0.79
N GLU A 727 -28.41 -9.96 0.04
CA GLU A 727 -29.73 -10.34 0.61
C GLU A 727 -29.76 -11.80 1.11
N SER A 728 -28.74 -12.60 0.75
CA SER A 728 -28.62 -14.01 1.08
C SER A 728 -27.23 -14.52 0.75
N ILE A 729 -26.69 -15.38 1.60
CA ILE A 729 -25.48 -16.15 1.31
C ILE A 729 -25.88 -17.36 0.47
N VAL A 730 -25.20 -17.55 -0.66
CA VAL A 730 -25.49 -18.62 -1.62
C VAL A 730 -24.23 -19.45 -1.82
N ASP A 731 -24.22 -20.68 -1.31
CA ASP A 731 -23.14 -21.61 -1.61
C ASP A 731 -23.54 -22.48 -2.79
N ALA A 732 -22.72 -22.47 -3.84
CA ALA A 732 -22.86 -23.33 -5.01
C ALA A 732 -21.81 -24.43 -4.95
N GLU A 733 -22.25 -25.67 -4.73
CA GLU A 733 -21.42 -26.85 -4.88
C GLU A 733 -21.47 -27.32 -6.34
N ILE A 734 -20.34 -27.21 -7.02
CA ILE A 734 -20.17 -27.64 -8.42
C ILE A 734 -19.39 -28.93 -8.42
N THR A 735 -19.97 -29.99 -8.98
CA THR A 735 -19.28 -31.25 -9.20
C THR A 735 -18.93 -31.42 -10.67
N VAL A 736 -17.63 -31.48 -10.94
CA VAL A 736 -17.03 -31.50 -12.27
C VAL A 736 -16.44 -32.90 -12.54
N PRO A 737 -17.02 -33.72 -13.44
CA PRO A 737 -16.49 -35.04 -13.75
C PRO A 737 -15.20 -34.97 -14.60
N HIS A 738 -14.17 -35.71 -14.21
CA HIS A 738 -12.85 -35.63 -14.84
C HIS A 738 -12.79 -36.26 -16.23
N ASP A 739 -13.65 -37.23 -16.53
CA ASP A 739 -13.61 -37.98 -17.79
C ASP A 739 -13.93 -37.11 -19.01
N GLU A 740 -14.75 -36.07 -18.83
CA GLU A 740 -15.32 -35.28 -19.93
C GLU A 740 -14.64 -33.90 -20.10
N ILE A 741 -13.98 -33.39 -19.07
CA ILE A 741 -13.48 -32.00 -19.00
C ILE A 741 -11.95 -31.91 -19.05
N GLY A 742 -11.24 -33.00 -18.72
CA GLY A 742 -9.78 -33.03 -18.80
C GLY A 742 -9.12 -32.26 -17.64
N TRP A 743 -8.31 -31.24 -17.96
CA TRP A 743 -7.56 -30.45 -16.98
C TRP A 743 -8.05 -29.01 -16.82
N SER A 744 -9.00 -28.59 -17.65
CA SER A 744 -9.53 -27.23 -17.65
C SER A 744 -10.74 -27.14 -16.73
N VAL A 745 -10.52 -27.19 -15.42
CA VAL A 745 -11.61 -27.23 -14.44
C VAL A 745 -12.24 -25.86 -14.29
N ILE A 746 -11.42 -24.80 -14.26
CA ILE A 746 -11.90 -23.41 -14.23
C ILE A 746 -12.86 -23.13 -15.40
N ASP A 747 -12.50 -23.62 -16.58
CA ASP A 747 -13.26 -23.45 -17.82
C ASP A 747 -14.61 -24.20 -17.83
N ALA A 748 -14.81 -25.18 -16.95
CA ALA A 748 -16.08 -25.92 -16.85
C ALA A 748 -17.10 -25.29 -15.89
N ILE A 749 -16.70 -24.25 -15.16
CA ILE A 749 -17.56 -23.53 -14.23
C ILE A 749 -18.42 -22.54 -15.03
N ASP A 750 -19.72 -22.82 -15.15
CA ASP A 750 -20.67 -21.91 -15.82
C ASP A 750 -21.35 -20.98 -14.80
N ILE A 751 -20.66 -19.90 -14.46
CA ILE A 751 -21.15 -18.91 -13.49
C ILE A 751 -22.52 -18.31 -13.88
N PRO A 752 -22.83 -17.99 -15.16
CA PRO A 752 -24.17 -17.56 -15.56
C PRO A 752 -25.35 -18.48 -15.18
N GLN A 753 -25.11 -19.75 -14.85
CA GLN A 753 -26.14 -20.68 -14.37
C GLN A 753 -26.36 -20.62 -12.85
N LEU A 754 -25.45 -19.99 -12.11
CA LEU A 754 -25.56 -19.83 -10.67
C LEU A 754 -26.52 -18.68 -10.32
N PRO A 755 -27.28 -18.76 -9.22
CA PRO A 755 -28.19 -17.70 -8.84
C PRO A 755 -27.46 -16.57 -8.13
N GLY A 756 -27.38 -15.40 -8.78
CA GLY A 756 -26.77 -14.19 -8.24
C GLY A 756 -26.08 -13.39 -9.36
N ASP A 757 -25.74 -12.13 -9.08
CA ASP A 757 -25.04 -11.24 -10.02
C ASP A 757 -23.66 -10.79 -9.48
N GLY A 758 -23.18 -11.37 -8.37
CA GLY A 758 -21.93 -10.98 -7.70
C GLY A 758 -20.71 -11.81 -8.11
N PRO A 759 -19.48 -11.33 -7.85
CA PRO A 759 -18.27 -12.08 -8.14
C PRO A 759 -18.24 -13.35 -7.28
N TRP A 760 -18.19 -14.49 -7.95
CA TRP A 760 -18.07 -15.79 -7.30
C TRP A 760 -16.61 -16.04 -6.92
N GLN A 761 -16.39 -16.55 -5.71
CA GLN A 761 -15.07 -16.88 -5.18
C GLN A 761 -14.97 -18.38 -4.93
N VAL A 762 -13.79 -18.96 -5.15
CA VAL A 762 -13.50 -20.36 -4.78
C VAL A 762 -13.29 -20.41 -3.27
N ARG A 763 -14.15 -21.12 -2.55
CA ARG A 763 -14.07 -21.26 -1.09
C ARG A 763 -13.40 -22.54 -0.64
N ASP A 764 -13.72 -23.63 -1.33
CA ASP A 764 -13.17 -24.95 -1.02
C ASP A 764 -13.11 -25.80 -2.29
N VAL A 765 -12.08 -26.65 -2.36
CA VAL A 765 -11.86 -27.57 -3.49
C VAL A 765 -11.55 -28.95 -2.93
N ASP A 766 -12.42 -29.92 -3.22
CA ASP A 766 -12.24 -31.32 -2.88
C ASP A 766 -12.17 -32.16 -4.17
N THR A 767 -10.99 -32.73 -4.43
CA THR A 767 -10.72 -33.51 -5.65
C THR A 767 -10.54 -34.98 -5.30
N ASP A 768 -11.29 -35.85 -5.99
CA ASP A 768 -11.11 -37.31 -5.96
C ASP A 768 -10.72 -37.87 -7.34
N SER A 769 -10.57 -39.19 -7.46
CA SER A 769 -10.15 -39.85 -8.71
C SER A 769 -11.13 -39.70 -9.90
N SER A 770 -12.35 -39.25 -9.66
CA SER A 770 -13.45 -39.24 -10.62
C SER A 770 -14.09 -37.87 -10.83
N GLN A 771 -14.03 -36.99 -9.84
CA GLN A 771 -14.65 -35.67 -9.88
C GLN A 771 -13.92 -34.66 -9.00
N THR A 772 -14.08 -33.39 -9.34
CA THR A 772 -13.71 -32.25 -8.49
C THR A 772 -14.98 -31.60 -8.00
N ARG A 773 -15.09 -31.43 -6.69
CA ARG A 773 -16.14 -30.67 -6.03
C ARG A 773 -15.58 -29.30 -5.65
N ILE A 774 -16.24 -28.26 -6.11
CA ILE A 774 -15.86 -26.87 -5.90
C ILE A 774 -16.99 -26.21 -5.15
N THR A 775 -16.69 -25.63 -4.00
CA THR A 775 -17.62 -24.76 -3.29
C THR A 775 -17.35 -23.33 -3.70
N LEU A 776 -18.32 -22.70 -4.35
CA LEU A 776 -18.29 -21.28 -4.67
C LEU A 776 -19.26 -20.52 -3.77
N GLY A 777 -18.89 -19.30 -3.38
CA GLY A 777 -19.79 -18.36 -2.70
C GLY A 777 -19.66 -16.96 -3.31
N PRO A 778 -20.73 -16.15 -3.32
CA PRO A 778 -20.64 -14.74 -3.64
C PRO A 778 -19.98 -14.02 -2.45
N GLY A 779 -18.91 -13.27 -2.73
CA GLY A 779 -18.23 -12.48 -1.70
C GLY A 779 -17.52 -13.31 -0.62
N GLN A 780 -17.04 -12.65 0.43
CA GLN A 780 -16.41 -13.16 1.66
C GLN A 780 -17.43 -13.32 2.80
N THR A 781 -17.13 -14.15 3.80
CA THR A 781 -17.92 -14.10 5.05
C THR A 781 -17.58 -12.81 5.83
N PRO A 782 -18.48 -12.28 6.67
CA PRO A 782 -18.19 -11.06 7.44
C PRO A 782 -16.90 -11.15 8.26
N ASP A 783 -16.62 -12.31 8.87
CA ASP A 783 -15.42 -12.51 9.69
C ASP A 783 -14.14 -12.51 8.84
N GLU A 784 -14.19 -13.02 7.61
CA GLU A 784 -13.08 -12.99 6.65
C GLU A 784 -12.82 -11.57 6.16
N ALA A 785 -13.88 -10.86 5.75
CA ALA A 785 -13.83 -9.47 5.32
C ALA A 785 -13.22 -8.56 6.42
N VAL A 786 -13.66 -8.71 7.67
CA VAL A 786 -13.10 -7.96 8.81
C VAL A 786 -11.64 -8.31 9.04
N SER A 787 -11.26 -9.59 8.93
CA SER A 787 -9.90 -10.04 9.16
C SER A 787 -8.95 -9.51 8.08
N GLU A 788 -9.36 -9.52 6.81
CA GLU A 788 -8.60 -8.95 5.71
C GLU A 788 -8.39 -7.44 5.89
N ILE A 789 -9.44 -6.70 6.22
CA ILE A 789 -9.36 -5.25 6.47
C ILE A 789 -8.39 -4.96 7.61
N ARG A 790 -8.49 -5.68 8.73
CA ARG A 790 -7.59 -5.51 9.89
C ARG A 790 -6.14 -5.82 9.53
N ASP A 791 -5.90 -6.89 8.79
CA ASP A 791 -4.57 -7.29 8.36
C ASP A 791 -3.94 -6.24 7.42
N ARG A 792 -4.71 -5.68 6.49
CA ARG A 792 -4.25 -4.63 5.57
C ARG A 792 -3.91 -3.35 6.32
N ILE A 793 -4.80 -2.90 7.21
CA ILE A 793 -4.62 -1.68 8.00
C ILE A 793 -3.42 -1.81 8.95
N SER A 794 -3.31 -2.91 9.69
CA SER A 794 -2.21 -3.12 10.64
C SER A 794 -0.84 -3.11 9.95
N ARG A 795 -0.76 -3.50 8.68
CA ARG A 795 0.48 -3.51 7.90
C ARG A 795 0.83 -2.13 7.34
N SER A 796 -0.16 -1.31 6.99
CA SER A 796 0.08 0.09 6.62
C SER A 796 0.54 0.94 7.81
N GLU A 797 0.03 0.67 9.02
CA GLU A 797 0.44 1.36 10.25
C GLU A 797 1.91 1.11 10.64
N GLU A 798 2.50 -0.04 10.28
CA GLU A 798 3.92 -0.34 10.56
C GLU A 798 4.90 0.55 9.77
N ARG A 799 4.39 1.38 8.84
CA ARG A 799 5.16 2.35 8.04
C ARG A 799 5.38 3.70 8.74
N VAL A 800 4.58 4.04 9.76
CA VAL A 800 4.57 5.36 10.43
C VAL A 800 5.54 5.42 11.61
#